data_AF-A0A5P9C5U6-F1
#
_entry.id   AF-A0A5P9C5U6-F1
#
_cell.length_a   1.000
_cell.length_b   1.000
_cell.length_c   1.000
_cell.angle_alpha   90.00
_cell.angle_beta   90.00
_cell.angle_gamma   90.00
#
_symmetry.space_group_name_H-M   'P 1'
#
loop_
_entity.id
_entity.type
_entity.pdbx_description
1 polymer ?
#
loop_
_entity_poly.entity_id
_entity_poly.type
_entity_poly.pdbx_seq_one_letter_code
_entity_poly.pdbx_strand_id
1 'polypeptide(L)'
;MSPIEYVVWNIFCGPVRVASAWGMRCSLSRSVVVQRGLLVIGLIGGVVSLPSVEAYEVAGATDCVTSADDRIAIGDGANACEDAAIAIGSTATVTGMGGIAIGSQSQASNINAINIGGNSSLSAGSNSIGIGMQGQAMAGNAIYLGTSAQAMALNAMALGGESQALGESSVALGAYANAVGSSSLALGGEAQAQSDGMVVIGTLAGSGAVGERNILVGQSAGQQLLGIDNAFVGFDAGSYSEGQSNTGMGHFASNRVVGDYNSAFGAWAGHNVTGDANTAIGLDAGINLVGSYNFAGGNDAGRDSTGSANVATGYRAGQGVTGDNNVAIGLQAGNNVTGVANIALGVRAGSGIEAWSSVSVGYQARASASNAIAIGTDAQASGGRAISIGFGNRVSGSKSGAIGDPTTVSGTGSYSLGNDNDIRADNAGVFGNDSKLQATATGSRIIGNGNDLDVANAFVIGNVADVTVAGGIALGNGSIADTGMGMAGYNPASNAIDRLDARIAATESTSGALAVGDAGNGLFRQITGVAAGTEDSDAVNVAQLRSVSTAAYAGWGLSAGVGGASNVAPGGEVNLGNADGNLVIAHTTRNGREEVTFDLSDDLAVTSLSAGNALLDSNGLSIVGGPSLTVSGIDAAGTRIVNLAAGVNGSDAATVAQLNAASGGSVKYDLNGGGTIDYNTITLAGSAYDSLTGRGGTTLTNVARGVNDSDAVNLSQLNETNQQITLIDGRVSTLEGSLATLNNGGGIKYFRASSNKADAVASGTDSVAVGPDARASGSSAVAMGNEAEASGQGATAVGSAAQATGDSSVAIGANASASQANSVALGAGSLADRGAQANYAAFALSETQTSVGEVGVGTAAGNRQITGVAAGSEDSDAVNVAQLKGVDQKIAAVTGDVSQVTNEVQIIDARVTQVERGDAGMFRVNQSNAPVAPKAEGLNSVAGGSGAVASAGNSVAIGTSASAIRDNSVALGSNSVADRDNSVSVGSAGAERQITNVAAGTRDTDAVNLAQLNSSINGITSNANSYTDQRFAELKSDLRKQDDILSAGIAGAMAMASLPQPYVPGASMTAAGLSSYRGQSALAIGVSRISDSGSWVTKLQGNTNSQGELGLSVGVGYQW
;
A
#
# COMPACT_ATOMS: atom_id res chain seq x y z
N MET A 1 3.65 -40.21 -38.80
CA MET A 1 4.58 -41.31 -39.13
C MET A 1 5.52 -41.46 -37.95
N SER A 2 5.65 -42.67 -37.43
CA SER A 2 6.73 -43.08 -36.51
C SER A 2 8.04 -43.32 -37.32
N PRO A 3 9.21 -43.66 -36.71
CA PRO A 3 9.43 -44.00 -35.30
C PRO A 3 10.69 -43.43 -34.58
N ILE A 4 10.60 -43.31 -33.23
CA ILE A 4 11.57 -43.78 -32.20
C ILE A 4 12.95 -43.06 -32.08
N GLU A 5 13.50 -42.67 -30.91
CA GLU A 5 13.02 -42.62 -29.50
C GLU A 5 13.90 -41.72 -28.59
N TYR A 6 13.33 -41.30 -27.46
CA TYR A 6 13.89 -40.86 -26.16
C TYR A 6 15.15 -39.98 -26.01
N VAL A 7 14.92 -38.78 -25.46
CA VAL A 7 15.84 -38.04 -24.57
C VAL A 7 15.03 -37.52 -23.37
N VAL A 8 15.52 -37.71 -22.14
CA VAL A 8 15.06 -36.96 -20.95
C VAL A 8 16.14 -35.94 -20.56
N TRP A 9 15.72 -34.72 -20.27
CA TRP A 9 16.61 -33.57 -20.09
C TRP A 9 17.14 -33.43 -18.65
N ASN A 10 18.34 -32.87 -18.58
CA ASN A 10 18.97 -32.36 -17.36
C ASN A 10 18.92 -30.82 -17.43
N ILE A 11 18.66 -30.11 -16.34
CA ILE A 11 18.37 -28.66 -16.35
C ILE A 11 19.39 -27.87 -15.52
N PHE A 12 20.08 -26.94 -16.22
CA PHE A 12 20.81 -25.76 -15.73
C PHE A 12 22.04 -26.04 -14.82
N CYS A 13 23.13 -25.25 -14.86
CA CYS A 13 23.19 -23.80 -15.03
C CYS A 13 24.35 -23.30 -15.93
N GLY A 14 24.25 -22.02 -16.33
CA GLY A 14 25.27 -21.29 -17.08
C GLY A 14 26.47 -20.80 -16.25
N PRO A 15 27.45 -20.11 -16.87
CA PRO A 15 28.82 -20.06 -16.37
C PRO A 15 29.23 -18.76 -15.67
N VAL A 16 30.16 -18.85 -14.71
CA VAL A 16 30.98 -17.72 -14.25
C VAL A 16 32.46 -18.11 -14.28
N ARG A 17 33.27 -17.28 -14.95
CA ARG A 17 34.75 -17.36 -14.91
C ARG A 17 35.29 -16.44 -13.82
N VAL A 18 36.16 -16.95 -12.96
CA VAL A 18 37.29 -16.17 -12.41
C VAL A 18 38.51 -17.07 -12.40
N ALA A 19 39.67 -16.54 -12.81
CA ALA A 19 40.92 -17.27 -12.83
C ALA A 19 41.75 -17.00 -11.57
N SER A 20 42.41 -18.03 -11.05
CA SER A 20 43.69 -17.91 -10.38
C SER A 20 44.52 -19.15 -10.72
N ALA A 21 45.85 -19.03 -10.68
CA ALA A 21 46.72 -19.90 -11.45
C ALA A 21 47.93 -20.39 -10.62
N TRP A 22 48.47 -21.54 -11.03
CA TRP A 22 49.66 -22.23 -10.49
C TRP A 22 49.45 -22.84 -9.08
N GLY A 23 49.78 -24.11 -8.79
CA GLY A 23 50.21 -25.21 -9.67
C GLY A 23 51.18 -26.17 -8.95
N MET A 24 50.95 -27.47 -9.02
CA MET A 24 51.97 -28.51 -8.76
C MET A 24 51.57 -29.84 -9.43
N ARG A 25 52.57 -30.62 -9.86
CA ARG A 25 52.39 -31.85 -10.67
C ARG A 25 52.55 -33.12 -9.83
N CYS A 26 51.65 -34.08 -10.03
CA CYS A 26 51.79 -35.54 -9.87
C CYS A 26 50.44 -36.18 -10.26
N SER A 27 50.29 -37.41 -10.77
CA SER A 27 51.23 -38.38 -11.36
C SER A 27 50.42 -39.45 -12.15
N LEU A 28 51.10 -40.27 -12.95
CA LEU A 28 50.70 -41.61 -13.43
C LEU A 28 49.42 -41.81 -14.28
N SER A 29 49.67 -41.99 -15.59
CA SER A 29 49.23 -43.13 -16.43
C SER A 29 47.87 -43.82 -16.18
N ARG A 30 46.98 -43.71 -17.17
CA ARG A 30 45.83 -44.62 -17.38
C ARG A 30 46.29 -46.04 -17.77
N SER A 31 45.58 -47.04 -17.28
CA SER A 31 45.46 -48.36 -17.92
C SER A 31 44.02 -48.59 -18.41
N VAL A 32 43.94 -49.14 -19.63
CA VAL A 32 42.97 -50.13 -20.13
C VAL A 32 41.46 -49.94 -19.84
N VAL A 33 40.67 -49.91 -20.92
CA VAL A 33 39.28 -50.40 -20.93
C VAL A 33 39.24 -51.65 -21.81
N VAL A 34 38.70 -52.75 -21.26
CA VAL A 34 38.24 -53.91 -22.02
C VAL A 34 36.78 -54.15 -21.62
N GLN A 35 35.88 -54.17 -22.61
CA GLN A 35 34.70 -55.03 -22.50
C GLN A 35 34.11 -55.35 -23.87
N ARG A 36 34.15 -56.63 -24.24
CA ARG A 36 32.99 -57.50 -24.52
C ARG A 36 33.35 -58.57 -25.55
N GLY A 37 33.03 -59.81 -25.21
CA GLY A 37 32.86 -60.88 -26.18
C GLY A 37 31.51 -61.54 -25.94
N LEU A 38 30.85 -62.00 -27.02
CA LEU A 38 29.91 -63.12 -26.96
C LEU A 38 29.73 -63.77 -28.34
N LEU A 39 30.25 -65.01 -28.46
CA LEU A 39 29.66 -66.18 -29.13
C LEU A 39 29.52 -66.30 -30.68
N VAL A 40 29.68 -67.57 -31.11
CA VAL A 40 29.15 -68.30 -32.30
C VAL A 40 30.11 -68.63 -33.47
N ILE A 41 30.70 -69.84 -33.37
CA ILE A 41 30.74 -70.96 -34.36
C ILE A 41 30.71 -70.63 -35.89
N GLY A 42 31.68 -71.15 -36.66
CA GLY A 42 31.35 -71.80 -37.96
C GLY A 42 32.26 -71.70 -39.22
N LEU A 43 33.26 -72.59 -39.32
CA LEU A 43 33.63 -73.41 -40.52
C LEU A 43 34.38 -72.88 -41.77
N ILE A 44 34.98 -73.87 -42.49
CA ILE A 44 35.75 -73.87 -43.76
C ILE A 44 37.24 -73.42 -43.64
N GLY A 45 38.29 -74.17 -43.99
CA GLY A 45 38.44 -75.59 -44.44
C GLY A 45 39.54 -75.76 -45.52
N GLY A 46 40.64 -76.52 -45.28
CA GLY A 46 41.67 -76.76 -46.33
C GLY A 46 43.05 -77.35 -45.96
N VAL A 47 43.10 -78.63 -45.56
CA VAL A 47 44.17 -79.66 -45.78
C VAL A 47 45.67 -79.27 -45.90
N VAL A 48 46.54 -79.80 -45.01
CA VAL A 48 47.72 -80.69 -45.31
C VAL A 48 48.36 -81.26 -44.02
N SER A 49 48.83 -82.51 -44.09
CA SER A 49 49.60 -83.35 -43.12
C SER A 49 50.94 -82.76 -42.62
N LEU A 50 51.63 -83.17 -41.53
CA LEU A 50 51.58 -84.19 -40.44
C LEU A 50 52.70 -83.78 -39.40
N PRO A 51 52.96 -84.42 -38.23
CA PRO A 51 52.28 -85.50 -37.50
C PRO A 51 51.93 -85.18 -36.02
N SER A 52 51.46 -86.19 -35.29
CA SER A 52 51.11 -86.21 -33.86
C SER A 52 52.23 -85.78 -32.89
N VAL A 53 51.86 -84.97 -31.88
CA VAL A 53 52.58 -84.88 -30.60
C VAL A 53 51.69 -85.53 -29.55
N GLU A 54 52.22 -86.54 -28.85
CA GLU A 54 51.56 -87.24 -27.75
C GLU A 54 51.45 -86.32 -26.52
N ALA A 55 50.46 -86.58 -25.66
CA ALA A 55 50.22 -85.79 -24.46
C ALA A 55 51.46 -85.77 -23.53
N TYR A 56 51.95 -84.58 -23.20
CA TYR A 56 53.11 -84.40 -22.34
C TYR A 56 52.69 -84.35 -20.87
N GLU A 57 52.51 -85.52 -20.27
CA GLU A 57 52.22 -85.68 -18.85
C GLU A 57 53.51 -85.44 -18.03
N VAL A 58 53.59 -84.28 -17.35
CA VAL A 58 54.71 -83.97 -16.44
C VAL A 58 54.46 -84.66 -15.09
N ALA A 59 54.99 -85.87 -14.96
CA ALA A 59 54.83 -86.67 -13.74
C ALA A 59 55.63 -86.09 -12.55
N GLY A 60 54.91 -85.72 -11.48
CA GLY A 60 55.49 -85.30 -10.20
C GLY A 60 54.56 -85.39 -8.99
N ALA A 61 53.28 -85.73 -9.18
CA ALA A 61 52.27 -85.80 -8.12
C ALA A 61 52.21 -87.20 -7.49
N THR A 62 52.65 -87.34 -6.25
CA THR A 62 52.80 -88.65 -5.57
C THR A 62 51.62 -89.07 -4.67
N ASP A 63 50.52 -88.31 -4.59
CA ASP A 63 49.52 -88.53 -3.52
C ASP A 63 48.04 -88.23 -3.88
N CYS A 64 47.63 -88.27 -5.15
CA CYS A 64 46.22 -88.11 -5.54
C CYS A 64 45.67 -89.26 -6.39
N VAL A 65 44.49 -89.78 -6.00
CA VAL A 65 44.02 -91.15 -6.29
C VAL A 65 42.71 -91.15 -7.08
N THR A 66 42.68 -90.49 -8.24
CA THR A 66 41.51 -90.44 -9.15
C THR A 66 41.94 -90.42 -10.62
N SER A 67 41.07 -90.92 -11.50
CA SER A 67 41.26 -91.04 -12.95
C SER A 67 40.89 -89.74 -13.66
N ALA A 68 41.73 -88.71 -13.52
CA ALA A 68 41.47 -87.37 -14.02
C ALA A 68 42.33 -86.98 -15.25
N ASP A 69 41.70 -86.32 -16.23
CA ASP A 69 42.25 -85.95 -17.54
C ASP A 69 42.74 -84.47 -17.59
N ASP A 70 43.60 -84.16 -18.57
CA ASP A 70 44.12 -82.80 -18.89
C ASP A 70 44.80 -82.03 -17.74
N ARG A 71 45.60 -82.71 -16.91
CA ARG A 71 46.28 -82.13 -15.74
C ARG A 71 47.72 -81.66 -16.02
N ILE A 72 48.16 -80.62 -15.29
CA ILE A 72 49.53 -80.09 -15.31
C ILE A 72 50.07 -79.98 -13.89
N ALA A 73 51.12 -80.73 -13.54
CA ALA A 73 51.83 -80.64 -12.26
C ALA A 73 53.33 -80.38 -12.49
N ILE A 74 53.83 -79.21 -12.07
CA ILE A 74 55.21 -78.77 -12.34
C ILE A 74 55.85 -78.19 -11.07
N GLY A 75 56.63 -79.00 -10.35
CA GLY A 75 57.38 -78.57 -9.17
C GLY A 75 57.59 -79.71 -8.17
N ASP A 76 58.57 -79.57 -7.28
CA ASP A 76 58.86 -80.56 -6.24
C ASP A 76 57.71 -80.65 -5.23
N GLY A 77 57.01 -81.79 -5.20
CA GLY A 77 55.80 -82.00 -4.40
C GLY A 77 54.53 -81.32 -4.94
N ALA A 78 54.50 -80.85 -6.20
CA ALA A 78 53.29 -80.28 -6.81
C ALA A 78 52.21 -81.35 -7.03
N ASN A 79 50.95 -81.06 -6.72
CA ASN A 79 49.86 -82.03 -6.71
C ASN A 79 48.60 -81.49 -7.41
N ALA A 80 48.18 -82.13 -8.51
CA ALA A 80 46.99 -81.76 -9.29
C ALA A 80 46.01 -82.96 -9.30
N CYS A 81 44.90 -82.83 -8.56
CA CYS A 81 44.11 -84.00 -8.13
C CYS A 81 42.78 -84.21 -8.89
N GLU A 82 42.37 -83.25 -9.72
CA GLU A 82 41.06 -83.23 -10.40
C GLU A 82 41.21 -82.88 -11.89
N ASP A 83 40.16 -83.08 -12.69
CA ASP A 83 40.17 -82.78 -14.13
C ASP A 83 40.55 -81.32 -14.43
N ALA A 84 41.33 -81.11 -15.49
CA ALA A 84 41.80 -79.80 -15.95
C ALA A 84 42.58 -78.96 -14.89
N ALA A 85 43.12 -79.61 -13.85
CA ALA A 85 43.85 -78.94 -12.77
C ALA A 85 45.30 -78.56 -13.16
N ILE A 86 45.72 -77.35 -12.78
CA ILE A 86 47.07 -76.82 -13.07
C ILE A 86 47.78 -76.43 -11.76
N ALA A 87 48.75 -77.23 -11.31
CA ALA A 87 49.60 -76.97 -10.14
C ALA A 87 51.06 -76.68 -10.57
N ILE A 88 51.55 -75.46 -10.40
CA ILE A 88 52.91 -75.06 -10.84
C ILE A 88 53.66 -74.39 -9.69
N GLY A 89 54.58 -75.09 -9.04
CA GLY A 89 55.38 -74.61 -7.91
C GLY A 89 55.66 -75.72 -6.90
N SER A 90 56.72 -75.59 -6.10
CA SER A 90 57.00 -76.59 -5.07
C SER A 90 55.87 -76.66 -4.05
N THR A 91 55.34 -77.86 -3.78
CA THR A 91 54.17 -78.11 -2.89
C THR A 91 52.89 -77.33 -3.27
N ALA A 92 52.77 -76.85 -4.51
CA ALA A 92 51.53 -76.26 -5.01
C ALA A 92 50.45 -77.36 -5.16
N THR A 93 49.23 -77.12 -4.71
CA THR A 93 48.18 -78.16 -4.64
C THR A 93 46.86 -77.67 -5.24
N VAL A 94 46.26 -78.47 -6.13
CA VAL A 94 44.91 -78.26 -6.65
C VAL A 94 44.04 -79.48 -6.35
N THR A 95 42.94 -79.28 -5.60
CA THR A 95 41.96 -80.33 -5.25
C THR A 95 40.55 -80.03 -5.78
N GLY A 96 40.42 -79.10 -6.73
CA GLY A 96 39.15 -78.75 -7.36
C GLY A 96 39.24 -78.82 -8.88
N MET A 97 38.19 -79.34 -9.51
CA MET A 97 38.04 -79.42 -10.97
C MET A 97 38.22 -78.05 -11.63
N GLY A 98 39.05 -77.97 -12.68
CA GLY A 98 39.38 -76.73 -13.38
C GLY A 98 40.17 -75.70 -12.55
N GLY A 99 40.72 -76.11 -11.39
CA GLY A 99 41.48 -75.23 -10.51
C GLY A 99 42.91 -74.95 -10.99
N ILE A 100 43.45 -73.78 -10.61
CA ILE A 100 44.80 -73.34 -10.98
C ILE A 100 45.53 -72.88 -9.72
N ALA A 101 46.64 -73.50 -9.34
CA ALA A 101 47.52 -73.05 -8.27
C ALA A 101 48.95 -72.83 -8.81
N ILE A 102 49.41 -71.58 -8.79
CA ILE A 102 50.74 -71.19 -9.30
C ILE A 102 51.55 -70.50 -8.21
N GLY A 103 52.69 -71.09 -7.86
CA GLY A 103 53.71 -70.64 -6.91
C GLY A 103 53.85 -71.55 -5.69
N SER A 104 54.96 -71.38 -4.94
CA SER A 104 55.37 -72.33 -3.88
C SER A 104 54.36 -72.36 -2.72
N GLN A 105 53.87 -73.55 -2.35
CA GLN A 105 52.80 -73.77 -1.35
C GLN A 105 51.45 -73.12 -1.69
N SER A 106 51.19 -72.75 -2.96
CA SER A 106 49.89 -72.19 -3.37
C SER A 106 48.82 -73.29 -3.44
N GLN A 107 47.61 -73.02 -2.94
CA GLN A 107 46.53 -74.02 -2.86
C GLN A 107 45.23 -73.54 -3.52
N ALA A 108 44.64 -74.33 -4.41
CA ALA A 108 43.33 -74.07 -5.02
C ALA A 108 42.40 -75.28 -4.82
N SER A 109 41.46 -75.18 -3.87
CA SER A 109 40.82 -76.38 -3.29
C SER A 109 39.41 -76.70 -3.81
N ASN A 110 38.91 -75.95 -4.80
CA ASN A 110 37.50 -75.98 -5.19
C ASN A 110 37.30 -75.69 -6.69
N ILE A 111 36.10 -75.92 -7.22
CA ILE A 111 35.80 -75.84 -8.66
C ILE A 111 36.12 -74.44 -9.20
N ASN A 112 36.89 -74.37 -10.29
CA ASN A 112 37.38 -73.15 -10.94
C ASN A 112 38.14 -72.16 -10.03
N ALA A 113 38.67 -72.59 -8.88
CA ALA A 113 39.46 -71.73 -8.01
C ALA A 113 40.83 -71.43 -8.63
N ILE A 114 41.22 -70.15 -8.67
CA ILE A 114 42.51 -69.70 -9.22
C ILE A 114 43.32 -69.05 -8.10
N ASN A 115 44.52 -69.56 -7.83
CA ASN A 115 45.44 -69.03 -6.81
C ASN A 115 46.86 -68.85 -7.37
N ILE A 116 47.26 -67.59 -7.59
CA ILE A 116 48.58 -67.21 -8.12
C ILE A 116 49.35 -66.50 -7.00
N GLY A 117 50.09 -67.27 -6.21
CA GLY A 117 50.59 -66.84 -4.92
C GLY A 117 51.67 -67.75 -4.36
N GLY A 118 51.99 -67.60 -3.09
CA GLY A 118 52.86 -68.58 -2.42
C GLY A 118 52.94 -68.38 -0.93
N ASN A 119 53.76 -69.20 -0.28
CA ASN A 119 53.93 -69.24 1.16
C ASN A 119 52.59 -69.50 1.87
N SER A 120 51.96 -70.64 1.55
CA SER A 120 50.66 -71.08 2.06
C SER A 120 49.47 -70.17 1.73
N SER A 121 49.47 -69.56 0.54
CA SER A 121 48.30 -68.86 -0.02
C SER A 121 47.19 -69.86 -0.37
N LEU A 122 45.92 -69.51 -0.20
CA LEU A 122 44.77 -70.43 -0.37
C LEU A 122 43.58 -69.79 -1.09
N SER A 123 43.01 -70.49 -2.07
CA SER A 123 41.71 -70.18 -2.68
C SER A 123 40.81 -71.42 -2.58
N ALA A 124 39.92 -71.43 -1.59
CA ALA A 124 39.11 -72.58 -1.19
C ALA A 124 37.62 -72.48 -1.59
N GLY A 125 37.19 -71.34 -2.13
CA GLY A 125 35.83 -71.14 -2.64
C GLY A 125 35.68 -71.46 -4.13
N SER A 126 34.50 -71.90 -4.55
CA SER A 126 34.22 -72.12 -5.98
C SER A 126 34.27 -70.80 -6.75
N ASN A 127 34.92 -70.78 -7.93
CA ASN A 127 35.23 -69.58 -8.73
C ASN A 127 36.00 -68.48 -7.96
N SER A 128 36.68 -68.79 -6.87
CA SER A 128 37.49 -67.81 -6.12
C SER A 128 38.80 -67.47 -6.86
N ILE A 129 39.29 -66.24 -6.68
CA ILE A 129 40.52 -65.76 -7.34
C ILE A 129 41.45 -65.12 -6.31
N GLY A 130 42.51 -65.82 -5.93
CA GLY A 130 43.59 -65.32 -5.09
C GLY A 130 44.83 -64.94 -5.91
N ILE A 131 45.37 -63.74 -5.70
CA ILE A 131 46.67 -63.34 -6.28
C ILE A 131 47.52 -62.66 -5.20
N GLY A 132 48.57 -63.34 -4.73
CA GLY A 132 49.46 -62.81 -3.69
C GLY A 132 49.97 -63.84 -2.70
N MET A 133 50.98 -63.46 -1.91
CA MET A 133 51.61 -64.30 -0.90
C MET A 133 50.78 -64.33 0.38
N GLN A 134 50.62 -65.49 1.04
CA GLN A 134 49.87 -65.64 2.31
C GLN A 134 48.38 -65.21 2.29
N GLY A 135 47.81 -64.86 1.13
CA GLY A 135 46.40 -64.47 1.03
C GLY A 135 45.42 -65.65 1.09
N GLN A 136 44.15 -65.35 1.39
CA GLN A 136 43.09 -66.35 1.56
C GLN A 136 41.77 -65.90 0.89
N ALA A 137 41.22 -66.72 0.00
CA ALA A 137 39.86 -66.58 -0.54
C ALA A 137 39.04 -67.82 -0.14
N MET A 138 38.18 -67.72 0.89
CA MET A 138 37.61 -68.91 1.54
C MET A 138 36.22 -69.33 1.02
N ALA A 139 35.51 -68.45 0.31
CA ALA A 139 34.12 -68.66 -0.08
C ALA A 139 33.86 -68.37 -1.57
N GLY A 140 32.67 -68.74 -2.05
CA GLY A 140 32.31 -68.64 -3.47
C GLY A 140 32.48 -67.23 -4.04
N ASN A 141 33.06 -67.13 -5.24
CA ASN A 141 33.37 -65.87 -5.93
C ASN A 141 34.25 -64.88 -5.12
N ALA A 142 34.89 -65.31 -4.02
CA ALA A 142 35.76 -64.45 -3.23
C ALA A 142 37.06 -64.13 -3.99
N ILE A 143 37.52 -62.88 -3.92
CA ILE A 143 38.70 -62.40 -4.66
C ILE A 143 39.67 -61.71 -3.70
N TYR A 144 40.97 -62.05 -3.77
CA TYR A 144 42.01 -61.23 -3.14
C TYR A 144 43.16 -60.87 -4.09
N LEU A 145 43.76 -59.69 -3.85
CA LEU A 145 44.98 -59.23 -4.52
C LEU A 145 45.89 -58.53 -3.51
N GLY A 146 47.00 -59.16 -3.13
CA GLY A 146 47.98 -58.59 -2.21
C GLY A 146 48.56 -59.61 -1.22
N THR A 147 49.63 -59.20 -0.53
CA THR A 147 50.23 -60.00 0.54
C THR A 147 49.29 -60.03 1.75
N SER A 148 49.01 -61.22 2.28
CA SER A 148 48.17 -61.44 3.46
C SER A 148 46.74 -60.87 3.37
N ALA A 149 46.22 -60.67 2.16
CA ALA A 149 44.86 -60.23 1.92
C ALA A 149 43.85 -61.37 2.16
N GLN A 150 42.72 -61.08 2.80
CA GLN A 150 41.73 -62.08 3.24
C GLN A 150 40.32 -61.74 2.73
N ALA A 151 39.78 -62.56 1.84
CA ALA A 151 38.39 -62.50 1.38
C ALA A 151 37.64 -63.76 1.88
N MET A 152 36.97 -63.66 3.03
CA MET A 152 36.50 -64.84 3.78
C MET A 152 35.04 -65.24 3.49
N ALA A 153 34.23 -64.37 2.89
CA ALA A 153 32.80 -64.59 2.68
C ALA A 153 32.38 -64.55 1.19
N LEU A 154 31.14 -64.96 0.91
CA LEU A 154 30.60 -65.06 -0.44
C LEU A 154 30.66 -63.70 -1.15
N ASN A 155 31.15 -63.66 -2.39
CA ASN A 155 31.37 -62.45 -3.19
C ASN A 155 32.29 -61.38 -2.54
N ALA A 156 33.06 -61.71 -1.49
CA ALA A 156 33.93 -60.75 -0.82
C ALA A 156 35.19 -60.42 -1.66
N MET A 157 35.67 -59.18 -1.58
CA MET A 157 36.79 -58.69 -2.40
C MET A 157 37.82 -57.92 -1.55
N ALA A 158 39.04 -58.47 -1.39
CA ALA A 158 40.12 -57.90 -0.58
C ALA A 158 41.36 -57.54 -1.44
N LEU A 159 41.51 -56.25 -1.79
CA LEU A 159 42.52 -55.75 -2.70
C LEU A 159 43.47 -54.77 -1.98
N GLY A 160 44.66 -55.24 -1.62
CA GLY A 160 45.66 -54.49 -0.86
C GLY A 160 46.37 -55.35 0.17
N GLY A 161 47.60 -54.98 0.54
CA GLY A 161 48.34 -55.69 1.58
C GLY A 161 47.59 -55.67 2.92
N GLU A 162 47.40 -56.83 3.54
CA GLU A 162 46.68 -57.00 4.81
C GLU A 162 45.21 -56.47 4.78
N SER A 163 44.61 -56.36 3.60
CA SER A 163 43.18 -56.05 3.46
C SER A 163 42.29 -57.23 3.88
N GLN A 164 41.16 -56.95 4.51
CA GLN A 164 40.23 -57.94 5.04
C GLN A 164 38.80 -57.63 4.57
N ALA A 165 38.19 -58.55 3.82
CA ALA A 165 36.79 -58.52 3.41
C ALA A 165 36.10 -59.76 3.99
N LEU A 166 35.48 -59.60 5.16
CA LEU A 166 35.00 -60.70 6.00
C LEU A 166 33.47 -60.90 5.91
N GLY A 167 32.72 -59.87 5.52
CA GLY A 167 31.26 -59.92 5.37
C GLY A 167 30.82 -60.37 3.98
N GLU A 168 29.59 -60.89 3.86
CA GLU A 168 29.02 -61.27 2.56
C GLU A 168 28.92 -60.04 1.64
N SER A 169 29.37 -60.18 0.38
CA SER A 169 29.44 -59.10 -0.61
C SER A 169 30.19 -57.85 -0.13
N SER A 170 31.14 -58.00 0.80
CA SER A 170 31.99 -56.92 1.30
C SER A 170 33.17 -56.62 0.37
N VAL A 171 33.64 -55.38 0.37
CA VAL A 171 34.76 -54.92 -0.47
C VAL A 171 35.75 -54.11 0.37
N ALA A 172 36.98 -54.59 0.49
CA ALA A 172 38.10 -53.89 1.10
C ALA A 172 39.17 -53.57 0.04
N LEU A 173 39.44 -52.28 -0.20
CA LEU A 173 40.39 -51.79 -1.22
C LEU A 173 41.36 -50.77 -0.61
N GLY A 174 42.58 -51.21 -0.31
CA GLY A 174 43.61 -50.42 0.35
C GLY A 174 44.47 -51.26 1.30
N ALA A 175 45.66 -50.78 1.66
CA ALA A 175 46.47 -51.45 2.68
C ALA A 175 45.77 -51.35 4.05
N TYR A 176 45.65 -52.47 4.78
CA TYR A 176 44.93 -52.55 6.06
C TYR A 176 43.45 -52.12 6.02
N ALA A 177 42.82 -52.06 4.84
CA ALA A 177 41.38 -51.81 4.72
C ALA A 177 40.59 -53.00 5.27
N ASN A 178 39.57 -52.76 6.09
CA ASN A 178 38.81 -53.82 6.75
C ASN A 178 37.29 -53.63 6.57
N ALA A 179 36.66 -54.52 5.80
CA ALA A 179 35.23 -54.57 5.54
C ALA A 179 34.64 -55.83 6.21
N VAL A 180 34.25 -55.70 7.47
CA VAL A 180 33.76 -56.81 8.30
C VAL A 180 32.27 -57.07 8.08
N GLY A 181 31.48 -56.00 7.94
CA GLY A 181 30.03 -56.09 7.82
C GLY A 181 29.54 -56.64 6.48
N SER A 182 28.36 -57.22 6.46
CA SER A 182 27.65 -57.63 5.24
C SER A 182 27.34 -56.43 4.37
N SER A 183 27.54 -56.54 3.05
CA SER A 183 27.38 -55.46 2.06
C SER A 183 28.16 -54.18 2.40
N SER A 184 29.29 -54.29 3.12
CA SER A 184 30.11 -53.15 3.52
C SER A 184 31.23 -52.84 2.52
N LEU A 185 31.60 -51.57 2.42
CA LEU A 185 32.69 -51.08 1.56
C LEU A 185 33.71 -50.32 2.40
N ALA A 186 34.98 -50.71 2.34
CA ALA A 186 36.12 -50.01 2.94
C ALA A 186 37.16 -49.68 1.85
N LEU A 187 37.32 -48.41 1.50
CA LEU A 187 38.23 -47.95 0.44
C LEU A 187 39.21 -46.89 0.98
N GLY A 188 40.49 -47.23 1.07
CA GLY A 188 41.54 -46.36 1.64
C GLY A 188 42.44 -47.10 2.62
N GLY A 189 43.56 -46.49 2.98
CA GLY A 189 44.48 -47.07 3.98
C GLY A 189 43.84 -47.08 5.37
N GLU A 190 43.81 -48.22 6.05
CA GLU A 190 43.21 -48.34 7.40
C GLU A 190 41.73 -47.91 7.50
N ALA A 191 40.98 -47.96 6.38
CA ALA A 191 39.54 -47.73 6.36
C ALA A 191 38.81 -48.89 7.08
N GLN A 192 37.89 -48.60 8.01
CA GLN A 192 37.22 -49.62 8.83
C GLN A 192 35.70 -49.60 8.69
N ALA A 193 35.16 -50.57 7.96
CA ALA A 193 33.73 -50.85 7.83
C ALA A 193 33.32 -52.05 8.71
N GLN A 194 33.23 -51.83 10.03
CA GLN A 194 33.04 -52.89 11.03
C GLN A 194 31.60 -53.46 11.12
N SER A 195 30.59 -52.81 10.53
CA SER A 195 29.17 -53.17 10.66
C SER A 195 28.45 -53.19 9.33
N ASP A 196 27.26 -53.81 9.29
CA ASP A 196 26.52 -54.06 8.05
C ASP A 196 26.10 -52.78 7.33
N GLY A 197 26.18 -52.82 5.99
CA GLY A 197 25.80 -51.73 5.10
C GLY A 197 26.64 -50.45 5.19
N MET A 198 27.78 -50.44 5.90
CA MET A 198 28.62 -49.25 5.97
C MET A 198 29.39 -48.97 4.68
N VAL A 199 29.48 -47.69 4.29
CA VAL A 199 30.26 -47.21 3.14
C VAL A 199 31.36 -46.29 3.66
N VAL A 200 32.60 -46.78 3.70
CA VAL A 200 33.74 -46.12 4.33
C VAL A 200 34.82 -45.86 3.28
N ILE A 201 35.13 -44.59 3.01
CA ILE A 201 36.00 -44.18 1.91
C ILE A 201 36.98 -43.08 2.40
N GLY A 202 38.23 -43.43 2.65
CA GLY A 202 39.27 -42.50 3.08
C GLY A 202 40.25 -43.14 4.06
N THR A 203 41.44 -42.54 4.20
CA THR A 203 42.42 -43.01 5.18
C THR A 203 41.91 -42.82 6.61
N LEU A 204 41.98 -43.86 7.45
CA LEU A 204 41.46 -43.88 8.83
C LEU A 204 39.94 -43.61 8.99
N ALA A 205 39.17 -43.58 7.89
CA ALA A 205 37.73 -43.43 7.96
C ALA A 205 37.08 -44.61 8.71
N GLY A 206 36.06 -44.33 9.52
CA GLY A 206 35.37 -45.33 10.34
C GLY A 206 36.20 -45.96 11.47
N SER A 207 37.39 -45.43 11.79
CA SER A 207 38.26 -45.99 12.83
C SER A 207 37.59 -45.95 14.21
N GLY A 208 37.21 -47.14 14.71
CA GLY A 208 36.39 -47.31 15.92
C GLY A 208 34.95 -46.82 15.81
N ALA A 209 34.39 -46.72 14.60
CA ALA A 209 32.97 -46.48 14.41
C ALA A 209 32.14 -47.72 14.77
N VAL A 210 31.01 -47.52 15.45
CA VAL A 210 30.08 -48.56 15.87
C VAL A 210 28.67 -48.24 15.38
N GLY A 211 28.10 -49.15 14.58
CA GLY A 211 26.71 -49.10 14.11
C GLY A 211 26.57 -49.23 12.60
N GLU A 212 25.38 -49.65 12.16
CA GLU A 212 25.08 -50.02 10.77
C GLU A 212 24.80 -48.82 9.85
N ARG A 213 24.92 -49.06 8.54
CA ARG A 213 24.47 -48.15 7.45
C ARG A 213 25.07 -46.73 7.44
N ASN A 214 26.19 -46.51 8.15
CA ASN A 214 26.89 -45.22 8.09
C ASN A 214 27.67 -45.04 6.78
N ILE A 215 27.62 -43.83 6.22
CA ILE A 215 28.38 -43.40 5.03
C ILE A 215 29.45 -42.41 5.50
N LEU A 216 30.73 -42.82 5.44
CA LEU A 216 31.88 -42.10 5.99
C LEU A 216 32.92 -41.87 4.90
N VAL A 217 33.00 -40.64 4.34
CA VAL A 217 33.79 -40.32 3.15
C VAL A 217 34.75 -39.16 3.41
N GLY A 218 36.03 -39.45 3.62
CA GLY A 218 37.08 -38.48 3.88
C GLY A 218 38.13 -39.02 4.86
N GLN A 219 39.25 -38.32 5.01
CA GLN A 219 40.24 -38.70 6.02
C GLN A 219 39.64 -38.58 7.42
N SER A 220 39.77 -39.64 8.23
CA SER A 220 39.25 -39.73 9.60
C SER A 220 37.73 -39.52 9.75
N ALA A 221 36.96 -39.54 8.66
CA ALA A 221 35.50 -39.35 8.71
C ALA A 221 34.84 -40.41 9.61
N GLY A 222 34.00 -39.98 10.54
CA GLY A 222 33.36 -40.84 11.54
C GLY A 222 34.32 -41.59 12.48
N GLN A 223 35.53 -41.08 12.71
CA GLN A 223 36.42 -41.65 13.74
C GLN A 223 35.73 -41.62 15.11
N GLN A 224 35.67 -42.75 15.82
CA GLN A 224 34.95 -42.92 17.09
C GLN A 224 33.45 -42.54 17.03
N LEU A 225 32.78 -42.74 15.89
CA LEU A 225 31.33 -42.56 15.75
C LEU A 225 30.56 -43.66 16.52
N LEU A 226 29.56 -43.27 17.31
CA LEU A 226 28.59 -44.18 17.94
C LEU A 226 27.19 -43.91 17.38
N GLY A 227 26.74 -44.67 16.40
CA GLY A 227 25.48 -44.34 15.72
C GLY A 227 25.17 -45.15 14.47
N ILE A 228 23.93 -45.03 13.97
CA ILE A 228 23.46 -45.68 12.74
C ILE A 228 22.91 -44.67 11.74
N ASP A 229 22.92 -45.04 10.46
CA ASP A 229 22.33 -44.24 9.37
C ASP A 229 22.92 -42.82 9.21
N ASN A 230 24.13 -42.56 9.71
CA ASN A 230 24.79 -41.25 9.59
C ASN A 230 25.54 -41.09 8.26
N ALA A 231 25.59 -39.87 7.71
CA ALA A 231 26.25 -39.54 6.46
C ALA A 231 27.27 -38.40 6.63
N PHE A 232 28.55 -38.74 6.79
CA PHE A 232 29.64 -37.81 7.01
C PHE A 232 30.62 -37.78 5.83
N VAL A 233 30.78 -36.61 5.20
CA VAL A 233 31.60 -36.39 4.00
C VAL A 233 32.55 -35.21 4.18
N GLY A 234 33.82 -35.49 4.48
CA GLY A 234 34.87 -34.48 4.66
C GLY A 234 36.00 -34.95 5.55
N PHE A 235 37.05 -34.13 5.66
CA PHE A 235 38.12 -34.31 6.64
C PHE A 235 37.56 -34.13 8.06
N ASP A 236 37.73 -35.12 8.93
CA ASP A 236 37.20 -35.14 10.31
C ASP A 236 35.68 -34.82 10.44
N ALA A 237 34.92 -35.08 9.38
CA ALA A 237 33.46 -34.98 9.43
C ALA A 237 32.89 -36.08 10.33
N GLY A 238 31.99 -35.72 11.25
CA GLY A 238 31.35 -36.71 12.14
C GLY A 238 32.23 -37.30 13.26
N SER A 239 33.52 -37.00 13.33
CA SER A 239 34.40 -37.63 14.35
C SER A 239 33.94 -37.29 15.77
N TYR A 240 34.03 -38.28 16.67
CA TYR A 240 33.56 -38.23 18.07
C TYR A 240 32.07 -37.88 18.23
N SER A 241 31.22 -38.29 17.29
CA SER A 241 29.77 -38.03 17.37
C SER A 241 28.99 -39.24 17.88
N GLU A 242 27.89 -38.96 18.55
CA GLU A 242 26.95 -39.92 19.13
C GLU A 242 25.53 -39.59 18.66
N GLY A 243 24.84 -40.54 18.02
CA GLY A 243 23.47 -40.37 17.54
C GLY A 243 23.21 -40.94 16.14
N GLN A 244 21.97 -40.83 15.68
CA GLN A 244 21.45 -41.47 14.47
C GLN A 244 21.01 -40.46 13.41
N SER A 245 21.06 -40.86 12.13
CA SER A 245 20.58 -40.05 11.00
C SER A 245 21.21 -38.65 10.89
N ASN A 246 22.40 -38.44 11.45
CA ASN A 246 23.11 -37.17 11.33
C ASN A 246 23.81 -37.07 9.97
N THR A 247 23.76 -35.90 9.34
CA THR A 247 24.43 -35.59 8.07
C THR A 247 25.46 -34.49 8.29
N GLY A 248 26.70 -34.67 7.85
CA GLY A 248 27.76 -33.66 7.98
C GLY A 248 28.64 -33.62 6.74
N MET A 249 28.61 -32.52 5.99
CA MET A 249 29.40 -32.35 4.77
C MET A 249 30.34 -31.14 4.87
N GLY A 250 31.65 -31.40 4.94
CA GLY A 250 32.68 -30.37 5.06
C GLY A 250 33.82 -30.76 6.02
N HIS A 251 34.85 -29.93 6.06
CA HIS A 251 36.00 -30.08 6.97
C HIS A 251 35.57 -29.76 8.42
N PHE A 252 35.66 -30.72 9.33
CA PHE A 252 35.07 -30.69 10.69
C PHE A 252 33.55 -30.46 10.75
N ALA A 253 32.80 -30.79 9.68
CA ALA A 253 31.34 -30.74 9.71
C ALA A 253 30.76 -31.80 10.65
N SER A 254 29.81 -31.45 11.50
CA SER A 254 29.20 -32.35 12.50
C SER A 254 30.24 -33.06 13.39
N ASN A 255 31.35 -32.42 13.74
CA ASN A 255 32.34 -32.99 14.66
C ASN A 255 31.89 -32.80 16.12
N ARG A 256 31.95 -33.85 16.95
CA ARG A 256 31.38 -33.85 18.32
C ARG A 256 29.90 -33.47 18.37
N VAL A 257 29.05 -34.14 17.59
CA VAL A 257 27.59 -34.05 17.75
C VAL A 257 27.12 -35.06 18.78
N VAL A 258 26.24 -34.67 19.69
CA VAL A 258 25.51 -35.57 20.61
C VAL A 258 24.01 -35.33 20.41
N GLY A 259 23.35 -36.23 19.67
CA GLY A 259 21.93 -36.16 19.32
C GLY A 259 21.62 -36.66 17.91
N ASP A 260 20.33 -36.76 17.58
CA ASP A 260 19.85 -37.35 16.34
C ASP A 260 19.42 -36.30 15.29
N TYR A 261 19.41 -36.69 14.01
CA TYR A 261 18.90 -35.89 12.87
C TYR A 261 19.59 -34.52 12.64
N ASN A 262 20.77 -34.29 13.19
CA ASN A 262 21.52 -33.05 12.99
C ASN A 262 22.13 -33.00 11.58
N SER A 263 22.00 -31.86 10.91
CA SER A 263 22.43 -31.63 9.52
C SER A 263 23.43 -30.47 9.46
N ALA A 264 24.67 -30.72 9.03
CA ALA A 264 25.69 -29.68 8.88
C ALA A 264 26.31 -29.65 7.48
N PHE A 265 26.40 -28.47 6.87
CA PHE A 265 26.95 -28.26 5.53
C PHE A 265 27.89 -27.05 5.51
N GLY A 266 29.19 -27.28 5.44
CA GLY A 266 30.23 -26.25 5.50
C GLY A 266 31.41 -26.64 6.38
N ALA A 267 32.53 -25.92 6.27
CA ALA A 267 33.65 -26.13 7.18
C ALA A 267 33.27 -25.66 8.60
N TRP A 268 33.54 -26.51 9.60
CA TRP A 268 33.17 -26.32 11.01
C TRP A 268 31.67 -26.13 11.28
N ALA A 269 30.80 -26.38 10.29
CA ALA A 269 29.35 -26.35 10.49
C ALA A 269 28.95 -27.42 11.52
N GLY A 270 28.16 -27.06 12.51
CA GLY A 270 27.68 -27.99 13.54
C GLY A 270 28.80 -28.67 14.33
N HIS A 271 29.93 -27.99 14.56
CA HIS A 271 30.98 -28.50 15.46
C HIS A 271 30.59 -28.26 16.93
N ASN A 272 30.64 -29.32 17.75
CA ASN A 272 30.26 -29.32 19.17
C ASN A 272 28.78 -28.95 19.35
N VAL A 273 27.88 -29.84 18.92
CA VAL A 273 26.42 -29.67 19.00
C VAL A 273 25.84 -30.67 19.99
N THR A 274 24.96 -30.22 20.89
CA THR A 274 24.24 -31.10 21.82
C THR A 274 22.73 -30.89 21.67
N GLY A 275 22.03 -31.90 21.17
CA GLY A 275 20.58 -31.88 20.93
C GLY A 275 20.21 -32.37 19.53
N ASP A 276 18.91 -32.42 19.25
CA ASP A 276 18.36 -33.11 18.09
C ASP A 276 17.87 -32.15 16.99
N ALA A 277 17.87 -32.63 15.74
CA ALA A 277 17.29 -31.95 14.58
C ALA A 277 17.80 -30.52 14.33
N ASN A 278 19.05 -30.22 14.71
CA ASN A 278 19.67 -28.93 14.40
C ASN A 278 20.21 -28.90 12.97
N THR A 279 20.09 -27.75 12.30
CA THR A 279 20.57 -27.54 10.94
C THR A 279 21.58 -26.39 10.88
N ALA A 280 22.83 -26.66 10.49
CA ALA A 280 23.90 -25.68 10.33
C ALA A 280 24.39 -25.62 8.87
N ILE A 281 24.33 -24.46 8.22
CA ILE A 281 24.70 -24.30 6.81
C ILE A 281 25.59 -23.06 6.66
N GLY A 282 26.88 -23.27 6.39
CA GLY A 282 27.87 -22.20 6.20
C GLY A 282 29.17 -22.46 6.95
N LEU A 283 30.17 -21.61 6.70
CA LEU A 283 31.44 -21.62 7.46
C LEU A 283 31.16 -21.25 8.92
N ASP A 284 31.57 -22.09 9.87
CA ASP A 284 31.42 -21.86 11.31
C ASP A 284 29.97 -21.71 11.82
N ALA A 285 28.98 -22.15 11.05
CA ALA A 285 27.57 -22.11 11.44
C ALA A 285 27.28 -23.10 12.58
N GLY A 286 26.55 -22.69 13.62
CA GLY A 286 26.10 -23.57 14.71
C GLY A 286 27.23 -24.20 15.53
N ILE A 287 28.39 -23.55 15.66
CA ILE A 287 29.45 -23.98 16.58
C ILE A 287 28.98 -23.80 18.03
N ASN A 288 29.25 -24.78 18.91
CA ASN A 288 28.88 -24.76 20.34
C ASN A 288 27.37 -24.60 20.57
N LEU A 289 26.55 -25.24 19.72
CA LEU A 289 25.10 -25.13 19.73
C LEU A 289 24.48 -26.15 20.70
N VAL A 290 23.71 -25.67 21.67
CA VAL A 290 23.06 -26.52 22.68
C VAL A 290 21.55 -26.35 22.62
N GLY A 291 20.80 -27.44 22.45
CA GLY A 291 19.35 -27.47 22.29
C GLY A 291 18.92 -28.13 20.98
N SER A 292 17.62 -28.21 20.73
CA SER A 292 17.06 -28.95 19.58
C SER A 292 16.32 -28.04 18.60
N TYR A 293 16.15 -28.49 17.36
CA TYR A 293 15.41 -27.79 16.29
C TYR A 293 15.96 -26.40 15.90
N ASN A 294 17.23 -26.10 16.19
CA ASN A 294 17.81 -24.82 15.81
C ASN A 294 18.26 -24.81 14.34
N PHE A 295 18.05 -23.69 13.65
CA PHE A 295 18.55 -23.44 12.29
C PHE A 295 19.60 -22.34 12.31
N ALA A 296 20.76 -22.58 11.69
CA ALA A 296 21.89 -21.66 11.62
C ALA A 296 22.42 -21.58 10.18
N GLY A 297 21.98 -20.58 9.41
CA GLY A 297 22.35 -20.40 8.00
C GLY A 297 23.23 -19.17 7.74
N GLY A 298 24.49 -19.35 7.39
CA GLY A 298 25.44 -18.27 7.09
C GLY A 298 26.71 -18.34 7.93
N ASN A 299 27.71 -17.51 7.62
CA ASN A 299 28.97 -17.54 8.37
C ASN A 299 28.79 -17.02 9.80
N ASP A 300 29.32 -17.76 10.79
CA ASP A 300 29.18 -17.51 12.23
C ASP A 300 27.71 -17.48 12.73
N ALA A 301 26.73 -17.94 11.93
CA ALA A 301 25.32 -17.93 12.31
C ALA A 301 25.07 -18.91 13.46
N GLY A 302 24.31 -18.51 14.48
CA GLY A 302 23.94 -19.37 15.61
C GLY A 302 25.10 -19.83 16.50
N ARG A 303 26.33 -19.35 16.29
CA ARG A 303 27.50 -19.71 17.10
C ARG A 303 27.26 -19.36 18.59
N ASP A 304 27.69 -20.25 19.48
CA ASP A 304 27.59 -20.14 20.94
C ASP A 304 26.15 -19.98 21.44
N SER A 305 25.16 -20.56 20.74
CA SER A 305 23.74 -20.47 21.11
C SER A 305 23.29 -21.62 22.01
N THR A 306 22.49 -21.29 23.04
CA THR A 306 21.89 -22.24 23.98
C THR A 306 20.37 -22.02 24.05
N GLY A 307 19.59 -23.01 23.64
CA GLY A 307 18.13 -22.96 23.56
C GLY A 307 17.62 -23.75 22.37
N SER A 308 16.31 -23.96 22.29
CA SER A 308 15.67 -24.74 21.22
C SER A 308 14.84 -23.87 20.27
N ALA A 309 14.64 -24.36 19.04
CA ALA A 309 13.85 -23.72 18.00
C ALA A 309 14.29 -22.28 17.61
N ASN A 310 15.57 -21.95 17.78
CA ASN A 310 16.13 -20.68 17.34
C ASN A 310 16.45 -20.71 15.84
N VAL A 311 16.18 -19.62 15.12
CA VAL A 311 16.43 -19.47 13.68
C VAL A 311 17.40 -18.32 13.46
N ALA A 312 18.67 -18.62 13.19
CA ALA A 312 19.70 -17.67 12.80
C ALA A 312 19.95 -17.73 11.29
N THR A 313 19.94 -16.59 10.59
CA THR A 313 20.27 -16.53 9.16
C THR A 313 20.99 -15.23 8.79
N GLY A 314 22.22 -15.34 8.27
CA GLY A 314 23.08 -14.21 7.89
C GLY A 314 24.44 -14.23 8.59
N TYR A 315 25.33 -13.32 8.19
CA TYR A 315 26.66 -13.20 8.79
C TYR A 315 26.56 -12.77 10.27
N ARG A 316 27.07 -13.62 11.17
CA ARG A 316 26.95 -13.46 12.63
C ARG A 316 25.53 -13.16 13.06
N ALA A 317 24.52 -13.81 12.48
CA ALA A 317 23.15 -13.73 12.97
C ALA A 317 22.97 -14.66 14.17
N GLY A 318 22.27 -14.22 15.21
CA GLY A 318 21.97 -15.02 16.40
C GLY A 318 23.21 -15.55 17.11
N GLN A 319 24.33 -14.83 17.11
CA GLN A 319 25.52 -15.21 17.87
C GLN A 319 25.28 -15.00 19.37
N GLY A 320 25.57 -16.01 20.19
CA GLY A 320 25.43 -15.92 21.65
C GLY A 320 23.98 -15.84 22.13
N VAL A 321 23.03 -16.44 21.42
CA VAL A 321 21.62 -16.48 21.84
C VAL A 321 21.46 -17.44 23.01
N THR A 322 20.81 -16.98 24.09
CA THR A 322 20.40 -17.82 25.23
C THR A 322 18.89 -17.74 25.37
N GLY A 323 18.19 -18.87 25.24
CA GLY A 323 16.72 -18.95 25.28
C GLY A 323 16.12 -19.51 23.99
N ASP A 324 14.83 -19.83 24.05
CA ASP A 324 14.14 -20.58 22.98
C ASP A 324 13.38 -19.66 22.00
N ASN A 325 13.09 -20.20 20.81
CA ASN A 325 12.19 -19.62 19.79
C ASN A 325 12.61 -18.23 19.25
N ASN A 326 13.89 -17.85 19.35
CA ASN A 326 14.36 -16.57 18.82
C ASN A 326 14.62 -16.64 17.31
N VAL A 327 14.16 -15.64 16.55
CA VAL A 327 14.39 -15.51 15.11
C VAL A 327 15.32 -14.33 14.85
N ALA A 328 16.46 -14.57 14.21
CA ALA A 328 17.51 -13.61 13.92
C ALA A 328 17.92 -13.70 12.45
N ILE A 329 17.39 -12.82 11.60
CA ILE A 329 17.65 -12.84 10.14
C ILE A 329 18.25 -11.51 9.70
N GLY A 330 19.52 -11.52 9.31
CA GLY A 330 20.26 -10.35 8.84
C GLY A 330 21.69 -10.26 9.38
N LEU A 331 22.48 -9.33 8.84
CA LEU A 331 23.85 -9.06 9.29
C LEU A 331 23.85 -8.62 10.77
N GLN A 332 24.44 -9.43 11.66
CA GLN A 332 24.48 -9.16 13.10
C GLN A 332 23.11 -9.03 13.79
N ALA A 333 22.04 -9.58 13.20
CA ALA A 333 20.72 -9.61 13.81
C ALA A 333 20.72 -10.50 15.07
N GLY A 334 20.00 -10.12 16.13
CA GLY A 334 19.76 -10.99 17.29
C GLY A 334 20.99 -11.40 18.11
N ASN A 335 22.10 -10.66 18.01
CA ASN A 335 23.33 -11.02 18.74
C ASN A 335 23.24 -10.72 20.24
N ASN A 336 23.66 -11.68 21.06
CA ASN A 336 23.60 -11.66 22.53
C ASN A 336 22.17 -11.43 23.06
N VAL A 337 21.18 -12.09 22.47
CA VAL A 337 19.79 -12.12 22.98
C VAL A 337 19.71 -13.17 24.08
N THR A 338 19.26 -12.80 25.27
CA THR A 338 19.11 -13.71 26.43
C THR A 338 17.64 -13.99 26.79
N GLY A 339 16.72 -13.47 25.96
CA GLY A 339 15.28 -13.66 26.12
C GLY A 339 14.70 -14.77 25.25
N VAL A 340 13.39 -14.99 25.40
CA VAL A 340 12.62 -16.03 24.69
C VAL A 340 11.68 -15.39 23.65
N ALA A 341 11.50 -16.08 22.52
CA ALA A 341 10.54 -15.75 21.47
C ALA A 341 10.70 -14.34 20.84
N ASN A 342 11.93 -13.83 20.74
CA ASN A 342 12.20 -12.54 20.11
C ASN A 342 12.35 -12.66 18.59
N ILE A 343 11.93 -11.62 17.86
CA ILE A 343 12.09 -11.51 16.40
C ILE A 343 13.03 -10.35 16.10
N ALA A 344 14.12 -10.61 15.38
CA ALA A 344 15.15 -9.67 14.98
C ALA A 344 15.42 -9.81 13.47
N LEU A 345 14.92 -8.88 12.66
CA LEU A 345 15.01 -8.91 11.20
C LEU A 345 15.71 -7.65 10.68
N GLY A 346 16.87 -7.78 10.03
CA GLY A 346 17.63 -6.67 9.47
C GLY A 346 19.01 -6.47 10.11
N VAL A 347 19.76 -5.49 9.60
CA VAL A 347 21.16 -5.26 10.02
C VAL A 347 21.20 -4.74 11.45
N ARG A 348 21.84 -5.49 12.36
CA ARG A 348 21.95 -5.21 13.80
C ARG A 348 20.61 -5.06 14.53
N ALA A 349 19.51 -5.53 13.93
CA ALA A 349 18.21 -5.57 14.59
C ALA A 349 18.27 -6.42 15.86
N GLY A 350 17.66 -5.97 16.95
CA GLY A 350 17.49 -6.78 18.17
C GLY A 350 18.79 -7.30 18.79
N SER A 351 19.89 -6.54 18.73
CA SER A 351 21.13 -6.92 19.44
C SER A 351 21.09 -6.51 20.91
N GLY A 352 21.57 -7.40 21.80
CA GLY A 352 21.57 -7.21 23.25
C GLY A 352 20.17 -7.02 23.83
N ILE A 353 19.26 -7.97 23.54
CA ILE A 353 17.88 -7.96 24.06
C ILE A 353 17.75 -9.03 25.16
N GLU A 354 17.50 -8.58 26.37
CA GLU A 354 17.20 -9.42 27.54
C GLU A 354 15.68 -9.65 27.71
N ALA A 355 14.89 -8.88 26.98
CA ALA A 355 13.43 -8.91 26.99
C ALA A 355 12.84 -10.14 26.28
N TRP A 356 11.57 -10.43 26.54
CA TRP A 356 10.84 -11.57 25.95
C TRP A 356 9.76 -11.10 24.97
N SER A 357 9.51 -11.88 23.92
CA SER A 357 8.47 -11.62 22.91
C SER A 357 8.55 -10.22 22.28
N SER A 358 9.76 -9.70 22.07
CA SER A 358 9.99 -8.42 21.41
C SER A 358 10.13 -8.58 19.89
N VAL A 359 9.80 -7.53 19.13
CA VAL A 359 9.91 -7.50 17.67
C VAL A 359 10.79 -6.32 17.27
N SER A 360 11.93 -6.60 16.65
CA SER A 360 12.89 -5.61 16.13
C SER A 360 13.09 -5.85 14.62
N VAL A 361 12.61 -4.92 13.78
CA VAL A 361 12.66 -5.07 12.31
C VAL A 361 13.22 -3.79 11.67
N GLY A 362 14.39 -3.85 11.05
CA GLY A 362 15.03 -2.71 10.39
C GLY A 362 16.51 -2.54 10.73
N TYR A 363 17.16 -1.52 10.18
CA TYR A 363 18.54 -1.19 10.51
C TYR A 363 18.62 -0.64 11.95
N GLN A 364 19.37 -1.32 12.82
CA GLN A 364 19.54 -0.98 14.25
C GLN A 364 18.23 -0.86 15.07
N ALA A 365 17.11 -1.40 14.58
CA ALA A 365 15.86 -1.46 15.34
C ALA A 365 16.06 -2.21 16.67
N ARG A 366 15.57 -1.65 17.79
CA ARG A 366 15.81 -2.20 19.13
C ARG A 366 14.57 -2.12 20.04
N ALA A 367 13.86 -3.23 20.15
CA ALA A 367 12.79 -3.42 21.13
C ALA A 367 13.36 -4.04 22.43
N SER A 368 13.82 -3.21 23.36
CA SER A 368 14.59 -3.64 24.55
C SER A 368 13.76 -3.96 25.79
N ALA A 369 12.44 -4.05 25.67
CA ALA A 369 11.53 -4.38 26.77
C ALA A 369 10.47 -5.40 26.32
N SER A 370 9.93 -6.18 27.27
CA SER A 370 9.11 -7.33 26.92
C SER A 370 7.79 -6.94 26.27
N ASN A 371 7.42 -7.66 25.21
CA ASN A 371 6.29 -7.35 24.31
C ASN A 371 6.41 -5.98 23.59
N ALA A 372 7.61 -5.40 23.47
CA ALA A 372 7.82 -4.17 22.72
C ALA A 372 8.02 -4.44 21.22
N ILE A 373 7.66 -3.45 20.39
CA ILE A 373 7.75 -3.50 18.93
C ILE A 373 8.56 -2.30 18.44
N ALA A 374 9.63 -2.54 17.70
CA ALA A 374 10.48 -1.56 17.04
C ALA A 374 10.59 -1.92 15.55
N ILE A 375 10.03 -1.11 14.65
CA ILE A 375 10.01 -1.36 13.20
C ILE A 375 10.46 -0.10 12.46
N GLY A 376 11.58 -0.18 11.75
CA GLY A 376 12.18 0.92 10.98
C GLY A 376 13.65 1.15 11.34
N THR A 377 14.26 2.17 10.73
CA THR A 377 15.66 2.53 10.96
C THR A 377 15.83 3.26 12.29
N ASP A 378 16.75 2.82 13.14
CA ASP A 378 17.04 3.37 14.48
C ASP A 378 15.85 3.44 15.46
N ALA A 379 14.72 2.78 15.13
CA ALA A 379 13.53 2.70 15.96
C ALA A 379 13.85 2.01 17.31
N GLN A 380 13.55 2.70 18.41
CA GLN A 380 13.81 2.26 19.78
C GLN A 380 12.49 2.15 20.56
N ALA A 381 12.22 0.98 21.12
CA ALA A 381 11.09 0.71 22.00
C ALA A 381 11.61 0.10 23.31
N SER A 382 11.81 0.92 24.33
CA SER A 382 12.43 0.54 25.61
C SER A 382 11.46 0.54 26.80
N GLY A 383 10.22 0.99 26.62
CA GLY A 383 9.14 0.80 27.59
C GLY A 383 8.45 -0.57 27.46
N GLY A 384 7.94 -1.12 28.56
CA GLY A 384 7.21 -2.39 28.51
C GLY A 384 5.93 -2.26 27.68
N ARG A 385 5.73 -3.13 26.68
CA ARG A 385 4.66 -3.00 25.66
C ARG A 385 4.71 -1.70 24.85
N ALA A 386 5.90 -1.12 24.64
CA ALA A 386 6.08 0.05 23.80
C ALA A 386 6.01 -0.28 22.30
N ILE A 387 5.52 0.65 21.47
CA ILE A 387 5.46 0.53 20.01
C ILE A 387 6.22 1.69 19.38
N SER A 388 7.19 1.41 18.51
CA SER A 388 8.02 2.41 17.83
C SER A 388 8.13 2.04 16.35
N ILE A 389 7.41 2.75 15.47
CA ILE A 389 7.29 2.40 14.04
C ILE A 389 7.64 3.59 13.15
N GLY A 390 8.71 3.49 12.39
CA GLY A 390 9.24 4.54 11.50
C GLY A 390 10.73 4.81 11.75
N PHE A 391 11.24 5.94 11.29
CA PHE A 391 12.66 6.31 11.45
C PHE A 391 12.87 7.03 12.79
N GLY A 392 13.96 6.69 13.49
CA GLY A 392 14.47 7.44 14.65
C GLY A 392 13.57 7.51 15.91
N ASN A 393 12.38 6.93 15.89
CA ASN A 393 11.42 7.01 17.00
C ASN A 393 11.96 6.41 18.31
N ARG A 394 11.72 7.09 19.44
CA ARG A 394 12.21 6.69 20.76
C ARG A 394 11.07 6.62 21.77
N VAL A 395 10.60 5.41 22.05
CA VAL A 395 9.46 5.17 22.96
C VAL A 395 9.94 4.45 24.21
N SER A 396 10.16 5.21 25.28
CA SER A 396 10.56 4.70 26.60
C SER A 396 9.40 4.61 27.59
N GLY A 397 8.28 5.28 27.31
CA GLY A 397 7.04 5.13 28.07
C GLY A 397 6.49 3.70 28.00
N SER A 398 6.02 3.16 29.12
CA SER A 398 5.39 1.84 29.14
C SER A 398 3.94 1.91 28.64
N LYS A 399 3.51 0.93 27.85
CA LYS A 399 2.21 0.91 27.14
C LYS A 399 2.00 2.17 26.27
N SER A 400 3.07 2.67 25.67
CA SER A 400 3.09 3.88 24.85
C SER A 400 3.44 3.58 23.40
N GLY A 401 3.17 4.50 22.47
CA GLY A 401 3.39 4.25 21.05
C GLY A 401 3.77 5.49 20.23
N ALA A 402 4.59 5.30 19.20
CA ALA A 402 4.87 6.30 18.17
C ALA A 402 4.84 5.65 16.78
N ILE A 403 4.15 6.29 15.85
CA ILE A 403 4.18 5.98 14.42
C ILE A 403 4.46 7.29 13.66
N GLY A 404 5.64 7.40 13.03
CA GLY A 404 6.10 8.66 12.41
C GLY A 404 7.62 8.71 12.21
N ASP A 405 8.17 9.90 12.02
CA ASP A 405 9.60 10.14 11.76
C ASP A 405 10.01 11.58 12.11
N PRO A 406 10.91 11.84 13.09
CA PRO A 406 11.16 11.08 14.30
C PRO A 406 10.31 11.62 15.47
N THR A 407 9.88 10.77 16.39
CA THR A 407 9.09 11.15 17.57
C THR A 407 9.68 10.57 18.86
N THR A 408 9.64 11.32 19.96
CA THR A 408 10.00 10.86 21.31
C THR A 408 8.76 10.77 22.21
N VAL A 409 8.56 9.60 22.84
CA VAL A 409 7.48 9.38 23.82
C VAL A 409 8.06 8.74 25.08
N SER A 410 8.21 9.54 26.14
CA SER A 410 8.66 9.06 27.45
C SER A 410 7.52 8.89 28.46
N GLY A 411 6.37 9.54 28.25
CA GLY A 411 5.19 9.37 29.08
C GLY A 411 4.54 7.99 28.94
N THR A 412 4.02 7.46 30.04
CA THR A 412 3.36 6.15 30.16
C THR A 412 1.91 6.21 29.67
N GLY A 413 1.48 5.22 28.87
CA GLY A 413 0.13 5.19 28.30
C GLY A 413 -0.11 6.22 27.20
N SER A 414 0.95 6.77 26.61
CA SER A 414 0.89 7.93 25.70
C SER A 414 1.19 7.56 24.26
N TYR A 415 0.53 8.21 23.30
CA TYR A 415 0.57 7.82 21.89
C TYR A 415 0.76 8.99 20.92
N SER A 416 1.54 8.76 19.87
CA SER A 416 1.79 9.70 18.79
C SER A 416 1.53 9.06 17.42
N LEU A 417 0.85 9.80 16.54
CA LEU A 417 0.80 9.55 15.11
C LEU A 417 1.22 10.83 14.38
N GLY A 418 2.43 10.83 13.84
CA GLY A 418 3.07 11.98 13.20
C GLY A 418 4.52 12.24 13.66
N ASN A 419 5.07 13.36 13.24
CA ASN A 419 6.51 13.63 13.18
C ASN A 419 6.95 14.72 14.17
N ASP A 420 8.21 14.69 14.58
CA ASP A 420 8.86 15.71 15.44
C ASP A 420 8.12 16.01 16.76
N ASN A 421 7.38 15.02 17.28
CA ASN A 421 6.61 15.16 18.51
C ASN A 421 7.42 14.75 19.76
N ASP A 422 7.18 15.44 20.88
CA ASP A 422 7.88 15.27 22.15
C ASP A 422 6.87 15.13 23.30
N ILE A 423 6.51 13.88 23.61
CA ILE A 423 5.45 13.54 24.57
C ILE A 423 6.07 13.01 25.87
N ARG A 424 6.21 13.91 26.85
CA ARG A 424 6.66 13.58 28.21
C ARG A 424 5.51 13.28 29.18
N ALA A 425 4.33 13.81 28.91
CA ALA A 425 3.11 13.60 29.71
C ALA A 425 2.60 12.15 29.67
N ASP A 426 2.06 11.67 30.79
CA ASP A 426 1.37 10.38 30.90
C ASP A 426 -0.08 10.46 30.37
N ASN A 427 -0.60 9.32 29.86
CA ASN A 427 -1.96 9.16 29.32
C ASN A 427 -2.34 10.18 28.22
N ALA A 428 -1.33 10.62 27.46
CA ALA A 428 -1.39 11.77 26.57
C ALA A 428 -1.40 11.35 25.08
N GLY A 429 -1.89 12.22 24.19
CA GLY A 429 -2.06 11.86 22.77
C GLY A 429 -1.75 12.99 21.78
N VAL A 430 -1.04 12.68 20.69
CA VAL A 430 -0.84 13.57 19.53
C VAL A 430 -1.27 12.89 18.24
N PHE A 431 -2.04 13.61 17.43
CA PHE A 431 -2.20 13.34 16.00
C PHE A 431 -1.87 14.62 15.22
N GLY A 432 -0.69 14.67 14.62
CA GLY A 432 -0.10 15.89 14.05
C GLY A 432 1.43 15.90 14.21
N ASN A 433 2.07 17.03 13.92
CA ASN A 433 3.54 17.18 13.93
C ASN A 433 4.01 18.32 14.84
N ASP A 434 5.32 18.38 15.12
CA ASP A 434 6.01 19.46 15.83
C ASP A 434 5.41 19.81 17.21
N SER A 435 4.68 18.89 17.83
CA SER A 435 3.88 19.15 19.02
C SER A 435 4.50 18.58 20.29
N LYS A 436 4.43 19.35 21.37
CA LYS A 436 5.03 19.02 22.67
C LYS A 436 3.94 18.87 23.73
N LEU A 437 4.05 17.81 24.51
CA LEU A 437 3.28 17.66 25.75
C LEU A 437 4.28 17.48 26.88
N GLN A 438 4.53 18.56 27.62
CA GLN A 438 5.47 18.58 28.73
C GLN A 438 4.97 17.66 29.86
N ALA A 439 5.83 17.25 30.80
CA ALA A 439 5.47 16.23 31.79
C ALA A 439 4.21 16.58 32.63
N THR A 440 3.95 17.87 32.83
CA THR A 440 2.78 18.44 33.50
C THR A 440 1.48 18.32 32.69
N ALA A 441 1.54 18.12 31.37
CA ALA A 441 0.37 17.99 30.48
C ALA A 441 -0.28 16.59 30.49
N THR A 442 -0.34 15.96 31.67
CA THR A 442 -0.90 14.61 31.85
C THR A 442 -2.38 14.58 31.46
N GLY A 443 -2.76 13.55 30.71
CA GLY A 443 -4.12 13.38 30.16
C GLY A 443 -4.44 14.24 28.92
N SER A 444 -3.58 15.17 28.55
CA SER A 444 -3.83 16.14 27.47
C SER A 444 -3.76 15.50 26.07
N ARG A 445 -4.47 16.09 25.11
CA ARG A 445 -4.63 15.58 23.73
C ARG A 445 -4.52 16.70 22.70
N ILE A 446 -3.84 16.43 21.59
CA ILE A 446 -3.60 17.36 20.48
C ILE A 446 -3.99 16.73 19.15
N ILE A 447 -4.78 17.46 18.36
CA ILE A 447 -5.06 17.17 16.95
C ILE A 447 -4.65 18.41 16.12
N GLY A 448 -3.53 18.32 15.41
CA GLY A 448 -2.92 19.42 14.65
C GLY A 448 -1.45 19.66 15.03
N ASN A 449 -0.85 20.69 14.44
CA ASN A 449 0.61 20.87 14.39
C ASN A 449 1.15 22.05 15.21
N GLY A 450 2.37 21.94 15.73
CA GLY A 450 3.10 23.05 16.36
C GLY A 450 2.46 23.57 17.65
N ASN A 451 1.86 22.68 18.43
CA ASN A 451 1.18 23.00 19.70
C ASN A 451 2.09 22.60 20.88
N ASP A 452 2.26 23.45 21.90
CA ASP A 452 3.13 23.20 23.06
C ASP A 452 2.28 23.29 24.35
N LEU A 453 1.90 22.15 24.91
CA LEU A 453 1.05 22.08 26.10
C LEU A 453 1.86 21.76 27.36
N ASP A 454 1.69 22.57 28.40
CA ASP A 454 2.29 22.40 29.72
C ASP A 454 1.27 22.22 30.86
N VAL A 455 -0.03 22.22 30.59
CA VAL A 455 -1.10 21.98 31.59
C VAL A 455 -1.88 20.69 31.37
N ALA A 456 -2.33 20.09 32.47
CA ALA A 456 -3.04 18.81 32.50
C ALA A 456 -4.48 18.91 31.97
N ASN A 457 -4.98 17.80 31.43
CA ASN A 457 -6.33 17.64 30.87
C ASN A 457 -6.71 18.66 29.78
N ALA A 458 -5.72 19.24 29.09
CA ALA A 458 -5.94 20.17 27.98
C ALA A 458 -6.32 19.43 26.69
N PHE A 459 -7.20 20.02 25.88
CA PHE A 459 -7.56 19.47 24.58
C PHE A 459 -7.45 20.52 23.47
N VAL A 460 -6.65 20.23 22.44
CA VAL A 460 -6.42 21.10 21.29
C VAL A 460 -6.90 20.43 20.00
N ILE A 461 -7.70 21.16 19.21
CA ILE A 461 -7.97 20.83 17.81
C ILE A 461 -7.60 22.06 16.96
N GLY A 462 -6.41 22.07 16.37
CA GLY A 462 -5.87 23.20 15.62
C GLY A 462 -4.35 23.16 15.50
N ASN A 463 -3.78 24.05 14.69
CA ASN A 463 -2.34 24.30 14.67
C ASN A 463 -2.03 25.57 15.46
N VAL A 464 -0.88 25.60 16.13
CA VAL A 464 -0.38 26.73 16.93
C VAL A 464 -1.48 27.28 17.87
N ALA A 465 -2.24 26.37 18.48
CA ALA A 465 -3.28 26.64 19.45
C ALA A 465 -2.82 26.16 20.84
N ASP A 466 -3.26 26.85 21.88
CA ASP A 466 -2.69 26.72 23.22
C ASP A 466 -3.78 26.65 24.30
N VAL A 467 -3.46 26.00 25.40
CA VAL A 467 -4.29 25.90 26.60
C VAL A 467 -3.38 26.14 27.79
N THR A 468 -3.48 27.31 28.41
CA THR A 468 -2.61 27.74 29.52
C THR A 468 -3.24 27.52 30.89
N VAL A 469 -4.47 26.99 30.94
CA VAL A 469 -5.20 26.62 32.15
C VAL A 469 -5.70 25.17 32.10
N ALA A 470 -5.50 24.43 33.19
CA ALA A 470 -5.84 23.00 33.25
C ALA A 470 -7.32 22.73 32.98
N GLY A 471 -7.61 21.71 32.18
CA GLY A 471 -8.97 21.36 31.74
C GLY A 471 -9.53 22.22 30.59
N GLY A 472 -8.79 23.23 30.11
CA GLY A 472 -9.22 24.07 29.00
C GLY A 472 -9.23 23.35 27.64
N ILE A 473 -10.00 23.89 26.70
CA ILE A 473 -10.16 23.33 25.35
C ILE A 473 -9.99 24.45 24.32
N ALA A 474 -9.06 24.30 23.37
CA ALA A 474 -8.83 25.24 22.28
C ALA A 474 -9.25 24.65 20.92
N LEU A 475 -10.26 25.26 20.28
CA LEU A 475 -10.84 24.81 19.01
C LEU A 475 -10.59 25.81 17.87
N GLY A 476 -9.72 25.43 16.95
CA GLY A 476 -9.33 26.15 15.75
C GLY A 476 -7.90 26.70 15.82
N ASN A 477 -7.27 26.85 14.65
CA ASN A 477 -5.91 27.39 14.51
C ASN A 477 -5.72 28.71 15.27
N GLY A 478 -4.67 28.84 16.08
CA GLY A 478 -4.37 30.06 16.84
C GLY A 478 -5.30 30.39 18.01
N SER A 479 -6.16 29.47 18.44
CA SER A 479 -7.04 29.71 19.60
C SER A 479 -6.29 29.50 20.91
N ILE A 480 -6.59 30.29 21.93
CA ILE A 480 -5.94 30.21 23.25
C ILE A 480 -7.02 30.09 24.33
N ALA A 481 -6.96 29.01 25.13
CA ALA A 481 -7.77 28.88 26.34
C ALA A 481 -6.95 29.32 27.55
N ASP A 482 -7.19 30.55 28.01
CA ASP A 482 -6.49 31.24 29.10
C ASP A 482 -7.35 31.52 30.35
N THR A 483 -8.65 31.24 30.25
CA THR A 483 -9.65 31.58 31.26
C THR A 483 -9.99 30.35 32.11
N GLY A 484 -9.65 30.40 33.39
CA GLY A 484 -9.74 29.26 34.31
C GLY A 484 -11.08 29.09 35.03
N MET A 485 -11.05 28.26 36.07
CA MET A 485 -12.15 28.13 37.05
C MET A 485 -12.32 29.41 37.89
N GLY A 486 -13.50 29.60 38.47
CA GLY A 486 -13.82 30.71 39.37
C GLY A 486 -14.18 32.03 38.66
N MET A 487 -14.53 31.97 37.36
CA MET A 487 -14.94 33.16 36.60
C MET A 487 -16.44 33.36 36.75
N ALA A 488 -16.83 34.42 37.47
CA ALA A 488 -18.22 34.79 37.68
C ALA A 488 -18.87 35.32 36.39
N GLY A 489 -20.12 34.90 36.14
CA GLY A 489 -20.93 35.42 35.03
C GLY A 489 -21.25 36.91 35.18
N TYR A 490 -21.48 37.59 34.05
CA TYR A 490 -21.82 39.01 34.04
C TYR A 490 -23.19 39.28 34.66
N ASN A 491 -23.22 39.98 35.80
CA ASN A 491 -24.44 40.45 36.44
C ASN A 491 -24.64 41.98 36.21
N PRO A 492 -25.71 42.42 35.52
CA PRO A 492 -25.98 43.84 35.27
C PRO A 492 -26.54 44.63 36.48
N ALA A 493 -26.87 43.99 37.61
CA ALA A 493 -27.44 44.64 38.79
C ALA A 493 -26.61 44.37 40.07
N SER A 494 -25.80 45.34 40.51
CA SER A 494 -24.74 45.08 41.49
C SER A 494 -25.15 44.99 42.97
N ASN A 495 -26.41 45.25 43.34
CA ASN A 495 -26.80 45.55 44.73
C ASN A 495 -28.09 44.84 45.23
N ALA A 496 -28.64 43.85 44.51
CA ALA A 496 -29.90 43.19 44.87
C ALA A 496 -29.73 41.69 45.06
N ILE A 497 -29.86 41.20 46.31
CA ILE A 497 -29.84 39.76 46.63
C ILE A 497 -31.16 39.12 46.16
N ASP A 498 -31.29 38.88 44.85
CA ASP A 498 -32.38 38.14 44.24
C ASP A 498 -31.91 36.76 43.76
N ARG A 499 -32.86 35.87 43.45
CA ARG A 499 -32.61 34.51 42.93
C ARG A 499 -31.82 34.51 41.63
N LEU A 500 -31.82 35.61 40.86
CA LEU A 500 -31.02 35.73 39.65
C LEU A 500 -29.51 35.71 39.94
N ASP A 501 -29.05 36.44 40.95
CA ASP A 501 -27.65 36.45 41.39
C ASP A 501 -27.20 35.05 41.81
N ALA A 502 -28.05 34.33 42.55
CA ALA A 502 -27.78 32.96 42.96
C ALA A 502 -27.74 31.97 41.76
N ARG A 503 -28.53 32.20 40.71
CA ARG A 503 -28.52 31.37 39.49
C ARG A 503 -27.29 31.65 38.63
N ILE A 504 -26.90 32.92 38.47
CA ILE A 504 -25.66 33.29 37.75
C ILE A 504 -24.43 32.77 38.52
N ALA A 505 -24.39 32.92 39.85
CA ALA A 505 -23.32 32.36 40.69
C ALA A 505 -23.28 30.82 40.64
N ALA A 506 -24.42 30.14 40.51
CA ALA A 506 -24.46 28.68 40.30
C ALA A 506 -23.90 28.24 38.92
N THR A 507 -23.62 29.18 38.01
CA THR A 507 -22.98 28.93 36.70
C THR A 507 -21.53 29.44 36.61
N GLU A 508 -20.90 29.77 37.75
CA GLU A 508 -19.48 30.12 37.84
C GLU A 508 -18.59 29.00 37.25
N SER A 509 -17.53 29.35 36.50
CA SER A 509 -16.74 28.35 35.77
C SER A 509 -16.08 27.32 36.69
N THR A 510 -16.30 26.03 36.42
CA THR A 510 -15.77 24.93 37.24
C THR A 510 -14.46 24.33 36.72
N SER A 511 -14.02 24.74 35.52
CA SER A 511 -12.80 24.27 34.86
C SER A 511 -12.27 25.32 33.88
N GLY A 512 -11.21 25.00 33.13
CA GLY A 512 -10.72 25.84 32.03
C GLY A 512 -11.75 26.01 30.91
N ALA A 513 -11.71 27.17 30.25
CA ALA A 513 -12.68 27.55 29.24
C ALA A 513 -12.59 26.75 27.93
N LEU A 514 -13.71 26.70 27.21
CA LEU A 514 -13.77 26.33 25.80
C LEU A 514 -13.51 27.58 24.93
N ALA A 515 -12.27 27.73 24.47
CA ALA A 515 -11.88 28.81 23.57
C ALA A 515 -12.09 28.42 22.10
N VAL A 516 -12.83 29.26 21.36
CA VAL A 516 -13.01 29.15 19.90
C VAL A 516 -12.23 30.23 19.13
N GLY A 517 -11.27 30.89 19.79
CA GLY A 517 -10.49 32.00 19.27
C GLY A 517 -9.50 32.52 20.32
N ASP A 518 -9.08 33.77 20.17
CA ASP A 518 -8.23 34.50 21.09
C ASP A 518 -8.55 36.00 20.95
N ALA A 519 -9.19 36.58 21.96
CA ALA A 519 -9.57 37.98 21.95
C ALA A 519 -8.36 38.94 22.07
N GLY A 520 -7.27 38.50 22.70
CA GLY A 520 -6.04 39.28 22.85
C GLY A 520 -5.33 39.52 21.53
N ASN A 521 -5.38 38.55 20.61
CA ASN A 521 -4.89 38.68 19.23
C ASN A 521 -5.99 38.98 18.19
N GLY A 522 -7.21 39.32 18.62
CA GLY A 522 -8.31 39.73 17.74
C GLY A 522 -8.93 38.60 16.89
N LEU A 523 -8.70 37.34 17.27
CA LEU A 523 -9.22 36.15 16.61
C LEU A 523 -10.57 35.75 17.20
N PHE A 524 -11.65 35.93 16.45
CA PHE A 524 -13.01 35.58 16.86
C PHE A 524 -13.65 34.59 15.88
N ARG A 525 -14.50 33.68 16.40
CA ARG A 525 -15.31 32.77 15.58
C ARG A 525 -16.77 32.79 16.02
N GLN A 526 -17.68 32.70 15.05
CA GLN A 526 -19.10 32.53 15.33
C GLN A 526 -19.39 31.06 15.63
N ILE A 527 -20.10 30.80 16.74
CA ILE A 527 -20.72 29.50 17.00
C ILE A 527 -22.11 29.53 16.32
N THR A 528 -22.33 28.65 15.35
CA THR A 528 -23.54 28.64 14.51
C THR A 528 -24.33 27.35 14.71
N GLY A 529 -25.63 27.37 14.39
CA GLY A 529 -26.53 26.22 14.63
C GLY A 529 -26.95 26.03 16.10
N VAL A 530 -26.70 27.02 16.96
CA VAL A 530 -27.04 26.95 18.40
C VAL A 530 -28.57 26.94 18.58
N ALA A 531 -29.10 25.86 19.16
CA ALA A 531 -30.50 25.73 19.55
C ALA A 531 -30.88 26.78 20.62
N ALA A 532 -32.17 26.95 20.90
CA ALA A 532 -32.58 27.81 22.00
C ALA A 532 -32.29 27.09 23.33
N GLY A 533 -31.52 27.73 24.22
CA GLY A 533 -31.23 27.20 25.54
C GLY A 533 -32.47 27.06 26.42
N THR A 534 -32.46 26.09 27.31
CA THR A 534 -33.59 25.68 28.18
C THR A 534 -33.26 25.79 29.67
N GLU A 535 -32.03 25.45 30.05
CA GLU A 535 -31.50 25.53 31.42
C GLU A 535 -30.59 26.75 31.59
N ASP A 536 -30.29 27.13 32.83
CA ASP A 536 -29.47 28.33 33.14
C ASP A 536 -28.03 28.29 32.60
N SER A 537 -27.49 27.09 32.36
CA SER A 537 -26.16 26.87 31.80
C SER A 537 -26.13 26.76 30.27
N ASP A 538 -27.27 26.85 29.58
CA ASP A 538 -27.34 26.69 28.13
C ASP A 538 -26.91 27.96 27.38
N ALA A 539 -26.26 27.79 26.24
CA ALA A 539 -25.87 28.91 25.37
C ALA A 539 -27.11 29.59 24.77
N VAL A 540 -27.29 30.89 25.06
CA VAL A 540 -28.40 31.69 24.52
C VAL A 540 -28.17 32.00 23.04
N ASN A 541 -29.15 31.70 22.18
CA ASN A 541 -29.09 32.06 20.77
C ASN A 541 -29.75 33.42 20.45
N VAL A 542 -29.48 33.94 19.26
CA VAL A 542 -29.96 35.26 18.82
C VAL A 542 -31.50 35.36 18.78
N ALA A 543 -32.21 34.24 18.61
CA ALA A 543 -33.68 34.24 18.58
C ALA A 543 -34.27 34.45 19.98
N GLN A 544 -33.71 33.84 21.01
CA GLN A 544 -34.13 34.05 22.40
C GLN A 544 -33.95 35.50 22.84
N LEU A 545 -32.79 36.09 22.55
CA LEU A 545 -32.52 37.50 22.89
C LEU A 545 -33.49 38.46 22.18
N ARG A 546 -33.85 38.18 20.93
CA ARG A 546 -34.90 38.94 20.19
C ARG A 546 -36.30 38.71 20.75
N SER A 547 -36.60 37.52 21.27
CA SER A 547 -37.87 37.22 21.94
C SER A 547 -38.02 38.02 23.24
N VAL A 548 -36.98 38.07 24.07
CA VAL A 548 -36.96 38.87 25.32
C VAL A 548 -37.18 40.35 25.01
N SER A 549 -36.49 40.90 24.01
CA SER A 549 -36.71 42.28 23.56
C SER A 549 -38.17 42.53 23.15
N THR A 550 -38.77 41.62 22.38
CA THR A 550 -40.16 41.74 21.91
C THR A 550 -41.16 41.67 23.07
N ALA A 551 -40.94 40.79 24.04
CA ALA A 551 -41.81 40.64 25.21
C ALA A 551 -41.70 41.83 26.19
N ALA A 552 -40.49 42.31 26.46
CA ALA A 552 -40.27 43.43 27.40
C ALA A 552 -40.93 44.74 26.95
N TYR A 553 -40.99 45.00 25.64
CA TYR A 553 -41.65 46.17 25.07
C TYR A 553 -43.18 46.01 24.90
N ALA A 554 -43.77 44.84 25.19
CA ALA A 554 -45.21 44.60 25.04
C ALA A 554 -46.07 45.04 26.25
N GLY A 555 -45.46 45.28 27.41
CA GLY A 555 -46.18 45.63 28.65
C GLY A 555 -46.91 44.45 29.33
N TRP A 556 -47.54 44.72 30.47
CA TRP A 556 -48.26 43.73 31.29
C TRP A 556 -49.75 44.12 31.42
N GLY A 557 -50.64 43.13 31.28
CA GLY A 557 -52.08 43.36 31.14
C GLY A 557 -52.80 43.53 32.48
N LEU A 558 -53.66 44.54 32.56
CA LEU A 558 -54.67 44.69 33.62
C LEU A 558 -56.09 44.53 33.06
N SER A 559 -56.93 43.80 33.77
CA SER A 559 -58.37 43.73 33.53
C SER A 559 -59.15 43.76 34.85
N ALA A 560 -60.22 44.56 34.92
CA ALA A 560 -61.11 44.63 36.07
C ALA A 560 -62.57 44.45 35.62
N GLY A 561 -63.13 43.25 35.85
CA GLY A 561 -64.52 42.95 35.51
C GLY A 561 -64.84 43.02 34.01
N VAL A 562 -66.05 43.48 33.69
CA VAL A 562 -66.67 43.38 32.35
C VAL A 562 -66.17 44.41 31.31
N GLY A 563 -64.92 44.88 31.44
CA GLY A 563 -64.21 45.72 30.47
C GLY A 563 -62.94 45.03 29.97
N GLY A 564 -62.69 45.08 28.65
CA GLY A 564 -61.55 44.41 28.03
C GLY A 564 -60.19 44.90 28.55
N ALA A 565 -59.22 43.98 28.63
CA ALA A 565 -57.90 44.24 29.18
C ALA A 565 -57.08 45.29 28.39
N SER A 566 -56.23 46.03 29.09
CA SER A 566 -55.22 46.91 28.48
C SER A 566 -53.82 46.62 29.06
N ASN A 567 -52.80 46.66 28.20
CA ASN A 567 -51.41 46.50 28.65
C ASN A 567 -50.86 47.82 29.15
N VAL A 568 -50.37 47.82 30.39
CA VAL A 568 -49.57 48.90 30.97
C VAL A 568 -48.13 48.67 30.49
N ALA A 569 -47.53 49.66 29.82
CA ALA A 569 -46.10 49.60 29.48
C ALA A 569 -45.24 49.68 30.76
N PRO A 570 -43.96 49.26 30.74
CA PRO A 570 -43.07 49.42 31.89
C PRO A 570 -43.03 50.89 32.39
N GLY A 571 -43.65 51.16 33.54
CA GLY A 571 -43.72 52.50 34.17
C GLY A 571 -45.12 53.15 34.38
N GLY A 572 -46.25 52.44 34.26
CA GLY A 572 -47.61 53.00 34.52
C GLY A 572 -48.33 52.52 35.81
N GLU A 573 -49.49 53.13 36.15
CA GLU A 573 -50.19 53.03 37.46
C GLU A 573 -51.67 52.50 37.37
N VAL A 574 -52.22 51.94 38.48
CA VAL A 574 -53.48 51.13 38.55
C VAL A 574 -54.25 51.28 39.91
N ASN A 575 -55.60 51.05 39.96
CA ASN A 575 -56.45 51.12 41.19
C ASN A 575 -57.66 50.11 41.18
N LEU A 576 -58.14 49.58 42.34
CA LEU A 576 -59.10 48.44 42.51
C LEU A 576 -60.01 48.49 43.79
N GLY A 577 -61.24 47.91 43.78
CA GLY A 577 -62.12 47.76 44.98
C GLY A 577 -63.42 46.89 44.80
N ASN A 578 -64.06 46.42 45.89
CA ASN A 578 -65.21 45.46 45.92
C ASN A 578 -66.38 45.88 46.86
N ALA A 579 -67.56 45.24 46.73
CA ALA A 579 -68.84 45.61 47.36
C ALA A 579 -69.63 44.51 48.11
N ASP A 580 -69.26 43.22 48.08
CA ASP A 580 -70.10 42.11 48.62
C ASP A 580 -69.70 41.54 50.00
N GLY A 581 -68.49 41.83 50.50
CA GLY A 581 -68.11 41.63 51.91
C GLY A 581 -67.73 40.22 52.35
N ASN A 582 -67.91 39.19 51.54
CA ASN A 582 -67.26 37.88 51.77
C ASN A 582 -65.75 37.91 51.51
N LEU A 583 -65.25 38.99 50.89
CA LEU A 583 -63.85 39.24 50.60
C LEU A 583 -63.45 40.65 51.08
N VAL A 584 -62.56 40.72 52.07
CA VAL A 584 -61.94 41.99 52.49
C VAL A 584 -60.76 42.29 51.56
N ILE A 585 -60.71 43.52 51.01
CA ILE A 585 -59.60 43.97 50.17
C ILE A 585 -58.72 44.95 50.93
N ALA A 586 -57.48 44.53 51.20
CA ALA A 586 -56.45 45.36 51.77
C ALA A 586 -55.23 45.37 50.84
N HIS A 587 -54.74 46.58 50.50
CA HIS A 587 -53.41 46.74 49.93
C HIS A 587 -52.41 46.81 51.08
N THR A 588 -51.56 45.80 51.22
CA THR A 588 -50.48 45.79 52.21
C THR A 588 -49.18 45.27 51.61
N THR A 589 -48.08 45.97 51.89
CA THR A 589 -46.75 45.55 51.46
C THR A 589 -46.22 44.47 52.39
N ARG A 590 -46.69 43.22 52.22
CA ARG A 590 -46.27 42.10 53.05
C ARG A 590 -45.00 41.48 52.48
N ASN A 591 -43.92 41.49 53.26
CA ASN A 591 -42.61 40.91 52.90
C ASN A 591 -42.02 41.43 51.57
N GLY A 592 -42.20 42.73 51.26
CA GLY A 592 -41.59 43.37 50.09
C GLY A 592 -42.26 43.07 48.74
N ARG A 593 -43.43 42.42 48.74
CA ARG A 593 -44.37 42.44 47.61
C ARG A 593 -45.55 43.35 47.95
N GLU A 594 -46.00 44.12 46.97
CA GLU A 594 -47.30 44.79 47.05
C GLU A 594 -48.38 43.73 46.84
N GLU A 595 -49.13 43.43 47.90
CA GLU A 595 -50.15 42.39 47.90
C GLU A 595 -51.53 43.03 48.14
N VAL A 596 -52.44 42.78 47.21
CA VAL A 596 -53.86 43.12 47.32
C VAL A 596 -54.58 41.83 47.67
N THR A 597 -54.81 41.59 48.96
CA THR A 597 -55.50 40.37 49.39
C THR A 597 -57.00 40.47 49.15
N PHE A 598 -57.63 39.32 48.98
CA PHE A 598 -59.07 39.14 48.89
C PHE A 598 -59.41 37.99 49.83
N ASP A 599 -59.49 38.29 51.12
CA ASP A 599 -59.57 37.24 52.14
C ASP A 599 -61.00 36.83 52.41
N LEU A 600 -61.30 35.53 52.22
CA LEU A 600 -62.49 34.88 52.76
C LEU A 600 -62.41 34.86 54.29
N SER A 601 -63.52 35.18 54.94
CA SER A 601 -63.63 35.17 56.41
C SER A 601 -63.18 33.83 57.02
N ASP A 602 -62.51 33.86 58.18
CA ASP A 602 -61.71 32.78 58.77
C ASP A 602 -62.43 31.45 59.10
N ASP A 603 -63.75 31.30 58.84
CA ASP A 603 -64.51 30.08 59.12
C ASP A 603 -65.00 29.35 57.84
N LEU A 604 -64.44 28.16 57.58
CA LEU A 604 -64.87 27.20 56.54
C LEU A 604 -65.40 25.91 57.21
N ALA A 605 -66.64 25.48 56.94
CA ALA A 605 -67.36 24.49 57.79
C ALA A 605 -67.66 23.10 57.16
N VAL A 606 -66.88 22.02 57.48
CA VAL A 606 -67.11 20.58 57.08
C VAL A 606 -66.43 19.53 58.04
N THR A 607 -66.36 18.21 57.71
CA THR A 607 -66.03 17.12 58.68
C THR A 607 -65.07 15.93 58.32
N SER A 608 -65.43 14.88 57.54
CA SER A 608 -64.83 13.51 57.71
C SER A 608 -64.60 12.63 56.44
N LEU A 609 -63.94 11.44 56.54
CA LEU A 609 -63.45 10.62 55.39
C LEU A 609 -63.36 9.07 55.60
N SER A 610 -63.52 8.24 54.54
CA SER A 610 -63.53 6.73 54.58
C SER A 610 -63.20 6.03 53.22
N ALA A 611 -62.66 4.80 53.21
CA ALA A 611 -62.48 3.95 52.00
C ALA A 611 -62.16 2.42 52.20
N GLY A 612 -63.07 1.52 51.79
CA GLY A 612 -62.72 0.15 51.29
C GLY A 612 -62.67 -1.05 52.26
N ASN A 613 -62.11 -2.18 51.78
CA ASN A 613 -62.04 -3.48 52.45
C ASN A 613 -60.87 -3.62 53.47
N ALA A 614 -60.00 -2.63 53.55
CA ALA A 614 -58.86 -2.60 54.46
C ALA A 614 -59.10 -1.48 55.48
N LEU A 615 -59.15 -1.84 56.76
CA LEU A 615 -59.22 -0.85 57.83
C LEU A 615 -57.79 -0.44 58.21
N LEU A 616 -57.47 0.83 58.00
CA LEU A 616 -56.27 1.43 58.60
C LEU A 616 -56.68 2.17 59.88
N ASP A 617 -56.59 1.45 60.99
CA ASP A 617 -56.63 1.99 62.35
C ASP A 617 -55.29 1.74 63.06
N SER A 618 -55.29 1.79 64.39
CA SER A 618 -54.11 1.62 65.24
C SER A 618 -53.54 0.19 65.36
N ASN A 619 -54.16 -0.86 64.79
CA ASN A 619 -53.74 -2.26 65.01
C ASN A 619 -52.97 -2.96 63.86
N GLY A 620 -52.73 -2.26 62.74
CA GLY A 620 -51.98 -2.81 61.60
C GLY A 620 -52.85 -3.54 60.55
N LEU A 621 -52.22 -3.97 59.45
CA LEU A 621 -52.95 -4.41 58.25
C LEU A 621 -53.42 -5.87 58.35
N SER A 622 -54.72 -6.07 58.58
CA SER A 622 -55.37 -7.37 58.47
C SER A 622 -55.97 -7.58 57.07
N ILE A 623 -55.64 -8.70 56.42
CA ILE A 623 -56.21 -9.11 55.13
C ILE A 623 -56.81 -10.50 55.30
N VAL A 624 -58.14 -10.61 55.20
CA VAL A 624 -58.87 -11.86 55.43
C VAL A 624 -58.65 -12.83 54.27
N GLY A 625 -58.02 -13.98 54.53
CA GLY A 625 -57.97 -15.13 53.60
C GLY A 625 -56.63 -15.40 52.88
N GLY A 626 -55.52 -14.79 53.30
CA GLY A 626 -54.20 -15.03 52.71
C GLY A 626 -53.06 -15.05 53.74
N PRO A 627 -51.79 -15.20 53.30
CA PRO A 627 -50.62 -15.16 54.17
C PRO A 627 -50.62 -13.87 55.00
N SER A 628 -50.74 -14.03 56.32
CA SER A 628 -50.97 -12.92 57.25
C SER A 628 -49.69 -12.56 57.98
N LEU A 629 -49.32 -11.27 57.98
CA LEU A 629 -48.21 -10.78 58.81
C LEU A 629 -48.75 -10.09 60.06
N THR A 630 -49.05 -10.90 61.08
CA THR A 630 -49.33 -10.43 62.44
C THR A 630 -48.09 -10.62 63.32
N VAL A 631 -48.17 -10.20 64.58
CA VAL A 631 -47.07 -10.28 65.57
C VAL A 631 -46.74 -11.71 66.05
N SER A 632 -47.08 -12.77 65.30
CA SER A 632 -47.04 -14.18 65.77
C SER A 632 -46.26 -15.19 64.91
N GLY A 633 -45.73 -14.82 63.74
CA GLY A 633 -44.89 -15.71 62.90
C GLY A 633 -45.51 -16.08 61.54
N ILE A 634 -44.88 -17.02 60.83
CA ILE A 634 -45.24 -17.40 59.46
C ILE A 634 -46.10 -18.68 59.45
N ASP A 635 -47.34 -18.56 58.98
CA ASP A 635 -48.13 -19.69 58.48
C ASP A 635 -48.02 -19.75 56.95
N ALA A 636 -47.54 -20.88 56.43
CA ALA A 636 -47.27 -21.12 55.02
C ALA A 636 -48.38 -21.89 54.27
N ALA A 637 -49.50 -22.21 54.93
CA ALA A 637 -50.72 -22.73 54.30
C ALA A 637 -50.57 -23.96 53.35
N GLY A 638 -49.58 -24.84 53.58
CA GLY A 638 -49.57 -26.21 53.05
C GLY A 638 -48.63 -26.56 51.88
N THR A 639 -47.53 -25.84 51.66
CA THR A 639 -46.59 -26.09 50.52
C THR A 639 -45.30 -26.86 50.88
N ARG A 640 -44.69 -27.56 49.89
CA ARG A 640 -43.46 -28.37 50.04
C ARG A 640 -42.21 -27.54 50.39
N ILE A 641 -41.28 -28.17 51.11
CA ILE A 641 -39.90 -27.70 51.37
C ILE A 641 -38.92 -28.59 50.58
N VAL A 642 -37.85 -28.02 50.00
CA VAL A 642 -36.83 -28.76 49.22
C VAL A 642 -35.40 -28.44 49.69
N ASN A 643 -34.47 -29.39 49.49
CA ASN A 643 -33.06 -29.46 49.93
C ASN A 643 -32.83 -29.89 51.41
N LEU A 644 -32.54 -31.19 51.64
CA LEU A 644 -32.29 -31.79 52.97
C LEU A 644 -31.22 -32.92 52.89
N ALA A 645 -30.55 -33.25 54.01
CA ALA A 645 -29.40 -34.17 54.08
C ALA A 645 -29.63 -35.43 54.95
N ALA A 646 -28.67 -36.36 54.98
CA ALA A 646 -28.76 -37.62 55.74
C ALA A 646 -28.71 -37.41 57.27
N GLY A 647 -29.66 -38.01 57.97
CA GLY A 647 -30.03 -37.70 59.35
C GLY A 647 -29.32 -38.49 60.44
N VAL A 648 -29.25 -37.89 61.62
CA VAL A 648 -28.49 -38.37 62.79
C VAL A 648 -29.37 -38.51 64.04
N ASN A 649 -30.42 -37.69 64.18
CA ASN A 649 -31.42 -37.75 65.26
C ASN A 649 -32.80 -38.24 64.77
N GLY A 650 -33.70 -38.55 65.71
CA GLY A 650 -35.10 -38.89 65.43
C GLY A 650 -35.98 -37.74 64.89
N SER A 651 -35.43 -36.53 64.79
CA SER A 651 -36.00 -35.37 64.09
C SER A 651 -35.53 -35.26 62.63
N ASP A 652 -34.70 -36.20 62.16
CA ASP A 652 -34.02 -36.19 60.86
C ASP A 652 -34.42 -37.46 60.03
N ALA A 653 -33.79 -37.73 58.86
CA ALA A 653 -34.15 -38.86 57.97
C ALA A 653 -32.93 -39.62 57.35
N ALA A 654 -32.94 -40.98 57.27
CA ALA A 654 -31.74 -41.82 57.07
C ALA A 654 -31.76 -42.87 55.90
N THR A 655 -30.61 -43.53 55.63
CA THR A 655 -30.38 -44.55 54.55
C THR A 655 -29.44 -45.70 55.03
N VAL A 656 -29.76 -47.00 54.87
CA VAL A 656 -29.23 -48.05 55.81
C VAL A 656 -28.58 -49.34 55.20
N ALA A 657 -28.64 -49.61 53.89
CA ALA A 657 -28.34 -50.96 53.35
C ALA A 657 -26.85 -51.41 53.37
N GLN A 658 -26.45 -52.70 53.44
CA GLN A 658 -26.79 -53.96 54.18
C GLN A 658 -25.98 -55.15 53.51
N LEU A 659 -25.23 -56.03 54.23
CA LEU A 659 -23.86 -56.55 53.84
C LEU A 659 -23.42 -58.00 54.36
N ASN A 660 -22.84 -58.99 53.59
CA ASN A 660 -22.32 -60.38 54.04
C ASN A 660 -21.52 -61.34 53.03
N ALA A 661 -20.80 -62.45 53.46
CA ALA A 661 -20.63 -63.86 52.85
C ALA A 661 -19.24 -64.68 52.65
N ALA A 662 -19.26 -66.05 52.73
CA ALA A 662 -18.54 -67.21 51.98
C ALA A 662 -17.08 -67.90 52.22
N SER A 663 -16.79 -69.22 51.82
CA SER A 663 -15.44 -70.00 51.58
C SER A 663 -15.36 -71.63 51.36
N GLY A 664 -14.26 -72.32 50.81
CA GLY A 664 -13.84 -73.84 50.95
C GLY A 664 -13.17 -74.81 49.79
N GLY A 665 -12.40 -75.95 50.04
CA GLY A 665 -12.02 -77.15 49.09
C GLY A 665 -10.70 -78.11 49.21
N SER A 666 -10.55 -79.39 48.64
CA SER A 666 -9.28 -80.33 48.51
C SER A 666 -9.30 -81.75 47.70
N VAL A 667 -8.20 -82.63 47.54
CA VAL A 667 -7.94 -83.80 46.51
C VAL A 667 -6.99 -85.10 46.88
N LYS A 668 -6.82 -86.26 46.09
CA LYS A 668 -6.02 -87.60 46.30
C LYS A 668 -5.49 -88.56 45.07
N TYR A 669 -4.85 -89.79 45.26
CA TYR A 669 -4.22 -90.88 44.33
C TYR A 669 -4.99 -92.28 44.14
N ASP A 670 -4.55 -93.20 43.20
CA ASP A 670 -5.22 -94.48 42.71
C ASP A 670 -4.79 -95.89 43.21
N LEU A 671 -5.59 -96.95 42.88
CA LEU A 671 -5.38 -98.38 43.23
C LEU A 671 -5.61 -99.38 42.06
N ASN A 672 -4.78 -100.43 41.97
CA ASN A 672 -4.96 -101.64 41.15
C ASN A 672 -6.06 -102.56 41.72
N GLY A 673 -6.63 -103.44 40.88
CA GLY A 673 -7.73 -104.35 41.23
C GLY A 673 -7.47 -105.41 42.33
N GLY A 674 -6.23 -105.52 42.82
CA GLY A 674 -5.86 -106.33 44.00
C GLY A 674 -5.69 -105.52 45.29
N GLY A 675 -5.95 -104.21 45.28
CA GLY A 675 -5.78 -103.30 46.42
C GLY A 675 -4.37 -102.72 46.62
N THR A 676 -3.41 -103.06 45.76
CA THR A 676 -2.10 -102.38 45.69
C THR A 676 -2.23 -101.04 44.97
N ILE A 677 -1.43 -100.04 45.32
CA ILE A 677 -1.42 -98.73 44.63
C ILE A 677 -1.08 -98.92 43.14
N ASP A 678 -1.77 -98.22 42.25
CA ASP A 678 -1.30 -98.07 40.87
C ASP A 678 -0.46 -96.80 40.76
N TYR A 679 0.81 -96.98 40.38
CA TYR A 679 1.73 -95.87 40.15
C TYR A 679 1.70 -95.37 38.70
N ASN A 680 0.93 -96.03 37.82
CA ASN A 680 0.77 -95.64 36.41
C ASN A 680 -0.46 -94.76 36.17
N THR A 681 -1.40 -94.64 37.11
CA THR A 681 -2.63 -93.84 36.97
C THR A 681 -2.95 -93.01 38.22
N ILE A 682 -3.79 -91.97 38.05
CA ILE A 682 -4.38 -91.17 39.13
C ILE A 682 -5.82 -90.80 38.72
N THR A 683 -6.83 -91.35 39.38
CA THR A 683 -8.25 -91.02 39.21
C THR A 683 -8.63 -90.06 40.32
N LEU A 684 -8.43 -88.79 40.02
CA LEU A 684 -8.80 -87.70 40.90
C LEU A 684 -10.33 -87.62 41.00
N ALA A 685 -10.85 -87.42 42.21
CA ALA A 685 -12.28 -87.55 42.49
C ALA A 685 -13.12 -86.45 41.79
N GLY A 686 -13.92 -86.87 40.81
CA GLY A 686 -14.88 -86.05 40.08
C GLY A 686 -15.77 -86.92 39.19
N SER A 687 -16.79 -86.34 38.54
CA SER A 687 -17.47 -87.03 37.43
C SER A 687 -16.46 -87.32 36.31
N ALA A 688 -16.67 -88.40 35.54
CA ALA A 688 -15.81 -88.69 34.39
C ALA A 688 -15.67 -87.45 33.50
N TYR A 689 -14.47 -87.19 32.97
CA TYR A 689 -14.24 -86.04 32.09
C TYR A 689 -15.05 -86.21 30.81
N ASP A 690 -16.14 -85.46 30.71
CA ASP A 690 -17.01 -85.44 29.56
C ASP A 690 -16.38 -84.50 28.51
N SER A 691 -15.81 -85.09 27.46
CA SER A 691 -15.17 -84.38 26.35
C SER A 691 -16.14 -83.54 25.51
N LEU A 692 -17.46 -83.66 25.73
CA LEU A 692 -18.50 -82.88 25.06
C LEU A 692 -18.96 -81.67 25.89
N THR A 693 -18.98 -81.77 27.23
CA THR A 693 -19.42 -80.66 28.11
C THR A 693 -18.28 -79.95 28.86
N GLY A 694 -17.05 -80.48 28.80
CA GLY A 694 -15.87 -79.90 29.46
C GLY A 694 -15.97 -79.89 30.99
N ARG A 695 -16.82 -80.74 31.57
CA ARG A 695 -17.08 -80.82 33.02
C ARG A 695 -16.82 -82.24 33.53
N GLY A 696 -16.29 -82.33 34.75
CA GLY A 696 -15.69 -83.56 35.28
C GLY A 696 -14.16 -83.54 35.22
N GLY A 697 -13.54 -84.62 35.69
CA GLY A 697 -12.11 -84.66 35.99
C GLY A 697 -11.74 -83.81 37.22
N THR A 698 -10.45 -83.56 37.41
CA THR A 698 -9.94 -82.73 38.52
C THR A 698 -8.65 -82.01 38.12
N THR A 699 -8.50 -80.78 38.58
CA THR A 699 -7.32 -79.94 38.33
C THR A 699 -6.15 -80.36 39.22
N LEU A 700 -5.00 -80.72 38.62
CA LEU A 700 -3.74 -80.86 39.36
C LEU A 700 -3.00 -79.51 39.38
N THR A 701 -2.55 -79.08 40.55
CA THR A 701 -1.67 -77.92 40.73
C THR A 701 -0.27 -78.39 41.15
N ASN A 702 0.75 -77.54 40.95
CA ASN A 702 2.16 -77.83 41.22
C ASN A 702 2.79 -78.94 40.33
N VAL A 703 2.34 -79.08 39.08
CA VAL A 703 3.03 -79.89 38.06
C VAL A 703 4.20 -79.09 37.49
N ALA A 704 5.42 -79.59 37.65
CA ALA A 704 6.63 -78.98 37.07
C ALA A 704 6.62 -79.07 35.53
N ARG A 705 7.53 -78.36 34.87
CA ARG A 705 7.70 -78.47 33.41
C ARG A 705 8.23 -79.87 33.07
N GLY A 706 7.57 -80.57 32.16
CA GLY A 706 8.09 -81.80 31.59
C GLY A 706 9.35 -81.55 30.76
N VAL A 707 10.33 -82.45 30.85
CA VAL A 707 11.63 -82.36 30.16
C VAL A 707 11.82 -83.53 29.20
N ASN A 708 11.28 -84.71 29.51
CA ASN A 708 11.26 -85.87 28.64
C ASN A 708 9.87 -86.05 28.00
N ASP A 709 9.81 -86.77 26.87
CA ASP A 709 8.57 -87.05 26.11
C ASP A 709 7.46 -87.74 26.92
N SER A 710 7.79 -88.36 28.07
CA SER A 710 6.86 -89.04 28.98
C SER A 710 6.31 -88.17 30.11
N ASP A 711 6.83 -86.95 30.29
CA ASP A 711 6.44 -86.09 31.39
C ASP A 711 5.09 -85.39 31.11
N ALA A 712 4.28 -85.17 32.15
CA ALA A 712 3.01 -84.46 32.00
C ALA A 712 3.26 -82.99 31.63
N VAL A 713 2.84 -82.59 30.42
CA VAL A 713 2.86 -81.19 29.97
C VAL A 713 1.99 -80.36 30.91
N ASN A 714 2.61 -79.45 31.65
CA ASN A 714 1.87 -78.55 32.53
C ASN A 714 1.23 -77.41 31.73
N LEU A 715 0.28 -76.71 32.36
CA LEU A 715 -0.44 -75.62 31.67
C LEU A 715 0.49 -74.48 31.24
N SER A 716 1.65 -74.25 31.88
CA SER A 716 2.58 -73.20 31.44
C SER A 716 3.32 -73.55 30.14
N GLN A 717 3.71 -74.82 29.94
CA GLN A 717 4.29 -75.28 28.67
C GLN A 717 3.30 -75.17 27.52
N LEU A 718 2.05 -75.64 27.71
CA LEU A 718 1.00 -75.50 26.71
C LEU A 718 0.66 -74.01 26.46
N ASN A 719 0.62 -73.19 27.50
CA ASN A 719 0.40 -71.75 27.36
C ASN A 719 1.55 -71.05 26.63
N GLU A 720 2.80 -71.48 26.76
CA GLU A 720 3.93 -70.91 26.01
C GLU A 720 3.83 -71.23 24.52
N THR A 721 3.51 -72.48 24.14
CA THR A 721 3.24 -72.83 22.74
C THR A 721 2.02 -72.08 22.21
N ASN A 722 0.95 -71.98 22.98
CA ASN A 722 -0.24 -71.21 22.60
C ASN A 722 0.05 -69.69 22.50
N GLN A 723 0.93 -69.14 23.33
CA GLN A 723 1.41 -67.76 23.21
C GLN A 723 2.22 -67.57 21.92
N GLN A 724 3.12 -68.49 21.58
CA GLN A 724 3.86 -68.45 20.31
C GLN A 724 2.91 -68.51 19.10
N ILE A 725 1.88 -69.37 19.13
CA ILE A 725 0.86 -69.44 18.09
C ILE A 725 0.02 -68.15 18.03
N THR A 726 -0.37 -67.59 19.18
CA THR A 726 -1.11 -66.31 19.26
C THR A 726 -0.27 -65.13 18.71
N LEU A 727 1.05 -65.15 18.94
CA LEU A 727 1.97 -64.16 18.37
C LEU A 727 2.12 -64.32 16.85
N ILE A 728 2.07 -65.55 16.32
CA ILE A 728 2.06 -65.82 14.88
C ILE A 728 0.73 -65.34 14.26
N ASP A 729 -0.41 -65.68 14.87
CA ASP A 729 -1.74 -65.24 14.45
C ASP A 729 -1.85 -63.71 14.40
N GLY A 730 -1.38 -63.02 15.44
CA GLY A 730 -1.28 -61.56 15.47
C GLY A 730 -0.38 -60.98 14.37
N ARG A 731 0.74 -61.64 14.03
CA ARG A 731 1.61 -61.23 12.91
C ARG A 731 0.94 -61.41 11.56
N VAL A 732 0.25 -62.53 11.34
CA VAL A 732 -0.49 -62.81 10.10
C VAL A 732 -1.63 -61.81 9.95
N SER A 733 -2.45 -61.61 10.99
CA SER A 733 -3.53 -60.61 10.99
C SER A 733 -3.02 -59.18 10.73
N THR A 734 -1.85 -58.82 11.26
CA THR A 734 -1.20 -57.52 10.97
C THR A 734 -0.79 -57.39 9.51
N LEU A 735 -0.26 -58.46 8.91
CA LEU A 735 0.12 -58.49 7.48
C LEU A 735 -1.12 -58.46 6.57
N GLU A 736 -2.16 -59.22 6.89
CA GLU A 736 -3.44 -59.21 6.17
C GLU A 736 -4.10 -57.84 6.24
N GLY A 737 -4.11 -57.20 7.42
CA GLY A 737 -4.56 -55.81 7.57
C GLY A 737 -3.76 -54.84 6.71
N SER A 738 -2.43 -54.98 6.70
CA SER A 738 -1.53 -54.15 5.88
C SER A 738 -1.79 -54.32 4.37
N LEU A 739 -2.00 -55.56 3.91
CA LEU A 739 -2.30 -55.87 2.52
C LEU A 739 -3.72 -55.40 2.12
N ALA A 740 -4.69 -55.55 3.01
CA ALA A 740 -6.04 -55.03 2.82
C ALA A 740 -6.05 -53.49 2.73
N THR A 741 -5.21 -52.79 3.49
CA THR A 741 -5.05 -51.33 3.33
C THR A 741 -4.39 -50.94 2.02
N LEU A 742 -3.49 -51.77 1.46
CA LEU A 742 -2.87 -51.49 0.16
C LEU A 742 -3.87 -51.68 -1.00
N ASN A 743 -4.59 -52.80 -1.02
CA ASN A 743 -5.51 -53.13 -2.12
C ASN A 743 -6.80 -52.29 -2.12
N ASN A 744 -7.31 -51.87 -0.96
CA ASN A 744 -8.50 -51.02 -0.88
C ASN A 744 -8.15 -49.51 -0.86
N GLY A 745 -7.04 -49.13 -1.50
CA GLY A 745 -6.60 -47.74 -1.70
C GLY A 745 -5.99 -47.03 -0.48
N GLY A 746 -6.28 -47.46 0.76
CA GLY A 746 -5.82 -46.81 2.01
C GLY A 746 -4.32 -46.53 2.08
N GLY A 747 -3.50 -47.37 1.44
CA GLY A 747 -2.13 -47.09 1.04
C GLY A 747 -1.09 -47.08 2.17
N ILE A 748 0.11 -46.60 1.84
CA ILE A 748 1.28 -46.54 2.74
C ILE A 748 1.60 -45.09 3.15
N LYS A 749 2.54 -44.89 4.08
CA LYS A 749 2.85 -43.59 4.71
C LYS A 749 2.87 -42.39 3.73
N TYR A 750 3.49 -42.56 2.56
CA TYR A 750 3.69 -41.51 1.55
C TYR A 750 2.74 -41.58 0.35
N PHE A 751 1.98 -42.67 0.18
CA PHE A 751 1.01 -42.86 -0.90
C PHE A 751 -0.29 -43.41 -0.32
N ARG A 752 -1.26 -42.54 -0.06
CA ARG A 752 -2.59 -42.91 0.44
C ARG A 752 -3.65 -42.45 -0.54
N ALA A 753 -4.55 -43.35 -0.94
CA ALA A 753 -5.81 -42.98 -1.56
C ALA A 753 -6.96 -43.19 -0.55
N SER A 754 -8.05 -42.45 -0.73
CA SER A 754 -9.27 -42.66 0.04
C SER A 754 -10.44 -42.57 -0.94
N SER A 755 -10.85 -43.72 -1.47
CA SER A 755 -11.88 -43.80 -2.48
C SER A 755 -12.55 -45.18 -2.52
N ASN A 756 -13.76 -45.19 -3.07
CA ASN A 756 -14.57 -46.37 -3.39
C ASN A 756 -14.93 -46.43 -4.89
N LYS A 757 -14.33 -45.55 -5.71
CA LYS A 757 -14.46 -45.56 -7.18
C LYS A 757 -13.51 -46.60 -7.79
N ALA A 758 -13.57 -46.77 -9.11
CA ALA A 758 -12.73 -47.69 -9.86
C ALA A 758 -11.22 -47.38 -9.76
N ASP A 759 -10.39 -48.37 -10.07
CA ASP A 759 -8.92 -48.25 -10.10
C ASP A 759 -8.42 -47.30 -11.20
N ALA A 760 -7.16 -46.87 -11.06
CA ALA A 760 -6.47 -46.08 -12.08
C ALA A 760 -6.15 -46.92 -13.33
N VAL A 761 -6.28 -46.31 -14.51
CA VAL A 761 -6.06 -46.95 -15.82
C VAL A 761 -4.97 -46.22 -16.60
N ALA A 762 -3.75 -46.75 -16.53
CA ALA A 762 -2.64 -46.39 -17.41
C ALA A 762 -2.67 -47.33 -18.63
N SER A 763 -3.18 -46.84 -19.76
CA SER A 763 -3.43 -47.64 -20.98
C SER A 763 -2.65 -47.17 -22.20
N GLY A 764 -2.10 -45.95 -22.17
CA GLY A 764 -1.11 -45.52 -23.15
C GLY A 764 0.25 -46.18 -22.90
N THR A 765 1.04 -46.35 -23.96
CA THR A 765 2.46 -46.75 -23.86
C THR A 765 3.22 -45.75 -22.97
N ASP A 766 3.97 -46.25 -21.99
CA ASP A 766 4.75 -45.44 -21.04
C ASP A 766 3.94 -44.39 -20.26
N SER A 767 2.66 -44.68 -19.99
CA SER A 767 1.74 -43.79 -19.27
C SER A 767 1.71 -44.03 -17.75
N VAL A 768 1.28 -43.02 -17.00
CA VAL A 768 1.16 -43.05 -15.53
C VAL A 768 -0.23 -42.59 -15.09
N ALA A 769 -0.96 -43.42 -14.34
CA ALA A 769 -2.26 -43.07 -13.77
C ALA A 769 -2.23 -43.22 -12.23
N VAL A 770 -2.60 -42.15 -11.50
CA VAL A 770 -2.54 -42.08 -10.03
C VAL A 770 -3.82 -41.47 -9.48
N GLY A 771 -4.64 -42.29 -8.82
CA GLY A 771 -5.91 -41.88 -8.22
C GLY A 771 -7.12 -42.62 -8.80
N PRO A 772 -8.27 -42.57 -8.12
CA PRO A 772 -9.46 -43.32 -8.51
C PRO A 772 -10.01 -42.87 -9.87
N ASP A 773 -10.31 -43.83 -10.75
CA ASP A 773 -10.78 -43.63 -12.12
C ASP A 773 -9.91 -42.67 -12.97
N ALA A 774 -8.64 -42.49 -12.59
CA ALA A 774 -7.67 -41.73 -13.38
C ALA A 774 -7.34 -42.47 -14.68
N ARG A 775 -7.47 -41.82 -15.83
CA ARG A 775 -7.25 -42.39 -17.17
C ARG A 775 -6.07 -41.72 -17.87
N ALA A 776 -4.95 -42.42 -17.98
CA ALA A 776 -3.86 -42.02 -18.88
C ALA A 776 -3.89 -42.92 -20.12
N SER A 777 -4.55 -42.46 -21.19
CA SER A 777 -4.74 -43.23 -22.43
C SER A 777 -3.88 -42.75 -23.60
N GLY A 778 -3.33 -41.54 -23.53
CA GLY A 778 -2.31 -41.08 -24.47
C GLY A 778 -0.95 -41.75 -24.23
N SER A 779 -0.16 -41.97 -25.30
CA SER A 779 1.23 -42.40 -25.15
C SER A 779 2.01 -41.38 -24.34
N SER A 780 2.80 -41.83 -23.36
CA SER A 780 3.60 -41.00 -22.46
C SER A 780 2.78 -40.00 -21.63
N ALA A 781 1.49 -40.25 -21.46
CA ALA A 781 0.58 -39.36 -20.72
C ALA A 781 0.61 -39.61 -19.20
N VAL A 782 0.32 -38.56 -18.43
CA VAL A 782 0.27 -38.59 -16.96
C VAL A 782 -1.09 -38.10 -16.48
N ALA A 783 -1.85 -38.94 -15.78
CA ALA A 783 -3.11 -38.59 -15.14
C ALA A 783 -3.00 -38.76 -13.62
N MET A 784 -3.14 -37.68 -12.85
CA MET A 784 -2.98 -37.67 -11.40
C MET A 784 -4.16 -36.95 -10.72
N GLY A 785 -5.11 -37.71 -10.19
CA GLY A 785 -6.31 -37.19 -9.54
C GLY A 785 -7.53 -38.08 -9.75
N ASN A 786 -8.56 -37.87 -8.93
CA ASN A 786 -9.85 -38.56 -9.07
C ASN A 786 -10.52 -38.16 -10.39
N GLU A 787 -10.79 -39.11 -11.28
CA GLU A 787 -11.30 -38.87 -12.66
C GLU A 787 -10.39 -37.98 -13.53
N ALA A 788 -9.09 -37.87 -13.23
CA ALA A 788 -8.15 -37.17 -14.12
C ALA A 788 -8.00 -37.91 -15.45
N GLU A 789 -8.13 -37.23 -16.59
CA GLU A 789 -8.05 -37.82 -17.93
C GLU A 789 -6.95 -37.14 -18.75
N ALA A 790 -5.93 -37.92 -19.14
CA ALA A 790 -4.85 -37.51 -20.02
C ALA A 790 -4.87 -38.40 -21.28
N SER A 791 -5.61 -37.97 -22.30
CA SER A 791 -5.89 -38.77 -23.51
C SER A 791 -5.06 -38.36 -24.72
N GLY A 792 -4.49 -37.15 -24.74
CA GLY A 792 -3.58 -36.70 -25.80
C GLY A 792 -2.18 -37.31 -25.65
N GLN A 793 -1.43 -37.44 -26.76
CA GLN A 793 -0.04 -37.91 -26.72
C GLN A 793 0.82 -36.96 -25.88
N GLY A 794 1.52 -37.46 -24.86
CA GLY A 794 2.34 -36.66 -23.95
C GLY A 794 1.55 -35.70 -23.05
N ALA A 795 0.24 -35.88 -22.94
CA ALA A 795 -0.61 -35.00 -22.15
C ALA A 795 -0.45 -35.21 -20.64
N THR A 796 -0.60 -34.14 -19.85
CA THR A 796 -0.46 -34.17 -18.39
C THR A 796 -1.69 -33.56 -17.71
N ALA A 797 -2.52 -34.39 -17.07
CA ALA A 797 -3.67 -33.98 -16.27
C ALA A 797 -3.40 -34.18 -14.77
N VAL A 798 -3.42 -33.10 -13.98
CA VAL A 798 -3.16 -33.13 -12.53
C VAL A 798 -4.26 -32.39 -11.78
N GLY A 799 -5.11 -33.11 -11.07
CA GLY A 799 -6.28 -32.59 -10.35
C GLY A 799 -7.53 -33.45 -10.57
N SER A 800 -8.50 -33.34 -9.67
CA SER A 800 -9.76 -34.09 -9.82
C SER A 800 -10.52 -33.64 -11.07
N ALA A 801 -10.93 -34.56 -11.94
CA ALA A 801 -11.59 -34.29 -13.22
C ALA A 801 -10.81 -33.34 -14.15
N ALA A 802 -9.49 -33.22 -13.99
CA ALA A 802 -8.62 -32.50 -14.92
C ALA A 802 -8.56 -33.27 -16.26
N GLN A 803 -8.68 -32.56 -17.38
CA GLN A 803 -8.77 -33.14 -18.73
C GLN A 803 -7.69 -32.54 -19.64
N ALA A 804 -6.66 -33.30 -19.94
CA ALA A 804 -5.61 -32.96 -20.90
C ALA A 804 -5.81 -33.85 -22.15
N THR A 805 -6.69 -33.41 -23.05
CA THR A 805 -7.14 -34.24 -24.19
C THR A 805 -6.46 -33.88 -25.51
N GLY A 806 -5.80 -32.73 -25.60
CA GLY A 806 -4.96 -32.35 -26.74
C GLY A 806 -3.54 -32.95 -26.65
N ASP A 807 -2.89 -33.16 -27.80
CA ASP A 807 -1.50 -33.63 -27.83
C ASP A 807 -0.53 -32.61 -27.19
N SER A 808 0.37 -33.08 -26.33
CA SER A 808 1.28 -32.28 -25.51
C SER A 808 0.57 -31.20 -24.67
N SER A 809 -0.71 -31.41 -24.32
CA SER A 809 -1.48 -30.50 -23.47
C SER A 809 -1.23 -30.73 -21.98
N VAL A 810 -1.43 -29.69 -21.17
CA VAL A 810 -1.22 -29.74 -19.72
C VAL A 810 -2.42 -29.13 -19.01
N ALA A 811 -3.12 -29.90 -18.18
CA ALA A 811 -4.24 -29.43 -17.37
C ALA A 811 -3.93 -29.60 -15.88
N ILE A 812 -3.65 -28.50 -15.16
CA ILE A 812 -3.26 -28.51 -13.74
C ILE A 812 -4.30 -27.76 -12.91
N GLY A 813 -5.07 -28.50 -12.12
CA GLY A 813 -6.15 -28.02 -11.27
C GLY A 813 -7.42 -28.84 -11.43
N ALA A 814 -8.24 -28.93 -10.38
CA ALA A 814 -9.48 -29.69 -10.46
C ALA A 814 -10.44 -29.10 -11.51
N ASN A 815 -10.96 -29.92 -12.43
CA ASN A 815 -11.75 -29.52 -13.60
C ASN A 815 -11.01 -28.61 -14.60
N ALA A 816 -9.67 -28.50 -14.55
CA ALA A 816 -8.91 -27.82 -15.61
C ALA A 816 -9.06 -28.61 -16.92
N SER A 817 -9.24 -27.94 -18.06
CA SER A 817 -9.42 -28.58 -19.36
C SER A 817 -8.54 -27.91 -20.42
N ALA A 818 -7.60 -28.69 -20.98
CA ALA A 818 -6.75 -28.33 -22.09
C ALA A 818 -7.07 -29.26 -23.27
N SER A 819 -8.00 -28.84 -24.14
CA SER A 819 -8.50 -29.67 -25.25
C SER A 819 -7.63 -29.57 -26.51
N GLN A 820 -6.86 -28.49 -26.63
CA GLN A 820 -6.08 -28.19 -27.82
C GLN A 820 -4.62 -28.62 -27.67
N ALA A 821 -3.97 -28.95 -28.78
CA ALA A 821 -2.56 -29.33 -28.77
C ALA A 821 -1.65 -28.20 -28.24
N ASN A 822 -0.53 -28.56 -27.61
CA ASN A 822 0.48 -27.66 -27.04
C ASN A 822 -0.08 -26.58 -26.07
N SER A 823 -1.23 -26.84 -25.44
CA SER A 823 -1.96 -25.85 -24.64
C SER A 823 -1.99 -26.21 -23.15
N VAL A 824 -1.95 -25.19 -22.30
CA VAL A 824 -1.79 -25.31 -20.85
C VAL A 824 -2.99 -24.65 -20.14
N ALA A 825 -3.84 -25.46 -19.49
CA ALA A 825 -4.87 -24.98 -18.57
C ALA A 825 -4.31 -24.99 -17.14
N LEU A 826 -4.12 -23.81 -16.54
CA LEU A 826 -3.48 -23.64 -15.23
C LEU A 826 -4.45 -23.04 -14.20
N GLY A 827 -4.75 -23.80 -13.16
CA GLY A 827 -5.73 -23.49 -12.12
C GLY A 827 -7.02 -24.31 -12.23
N ALA A 828 -7.74 -24.48 -11.11
CA ALA A 828 -8.99 -25.25 -11.08
C ALA A 828 -10.07 -24.64 -12.00
N GLY A 829 -10.71 -25.46 -12.83
CA GLY A 829 -11.70 -25.01 -13.81
C GLY A 829 -11.14 -24.15 -14.94
N SER A 830 -9.81 -24.02 -15.08
CA SER A 830 -9.21 -23.25 -16.17
C SER A 830 -9.42 -23.93 -17.52
N LEU A 831 -9.61 -23.13 -18.57
CA LEU A 831 -9.85 -23.60 -19.94
C LEU A 831 -8.73 -23.12 -20.87
N ALA A 832 -8.22 -24.04 -21.69
CA ALA A 832 -7.34 -23.75 -22.82
C ALA A 832 -7.91 -24.43 -24.07
N ASP A 833 -8.92 -23.77 -24.65
CA ASP A 833 -9.80 -24.25 -25.72
C ASP A 833 -9.57 -23.56 -27.08
N ARG A 834 -8.78 -22.47 -27.14
CA ARG A 834 -8.39 -21.80 -28.39
C ARG A 834 -7.15 -22.42 -29.01
N GLY A 835 -6.14 -22.67 -28.19
CA GLY A 835 -4.86 -23.23 -28.61
C GLY A 835 -4.06 -22.34 -29.58
N ALA A 836 -3.31 -22.96 -30.49
CA ALA A 836 -2.47 -22.28 -31.47
C ALA A 836 -3.30 -21.49 -32.50
N GLN A 837 -3.03 -20.19 -32.65
CA GLN A 837 -3.72 -19.31 -33.59
C GLN A 837 -2.74 -18.78 -34.64
N ALA A 838 -3.08 -18.88 -35.93
CA ALA A 838 -2.27 -18.31 -37.02
C ALA A 838 -2.92 -17.05 -37.59
N ASN A 839 -2.12 -16.05 -37.89
CA ASN A 839 -2.51 -14.77 -38.51
C ASN A 839 -3.66 -14.03 -37.80
N TYR A 840 -3.72 -14.05 -36.47
CA TYR A 840 -4.75 -13.32 -35.73
C TYR A 840 -4.44 -11.82 -35.65
N ALA A 841 -5.46 -10.97 -35.70
CA ALA A 841 -5.30 -9.52 -35.54
C ALA A 841 -5.19 -9.19 -34.04
N ALA A 842 -4.00 -8.77 -33.59
CA ALA A 842 -3.77 -8.32 -32.22
C ALA A 842 -4.16 -6.84 -32.06
N PHE A 843 -4.59 -6.45 -30.86
CA PHE A 843 -5.03 -5.08 -30.59
C PHE A 843 -3.88 -4.08 -30.80
N ALA A 844 -4.15 -3.00 -31.54
CA ALA A 844 -3.22 -1.93 -31.89
C ALA A 844 -1.93 -2.37 -32.65
N LEU A 845 -1.85 -3.61 -33.14
CA LEU A 845 -0.79 -4.06 -34.04
C LEU A 845 -1.31 -4.16 -35.48
N SER A 846 -0.55 -3.60 -36.42
CA SER A 846 -0.88 -3.65 -37.86
C SER A 846 -0.53 -4.98 -38.52
N GLU A 847 0.40 -5.75 -37.94
CA GLU A 847 0.81 -7.06 -38.43
C GLU A 847 0.11 -8.18 -37.67
N THR A 848 -0.35 -9.20 -38.40
CA THR A 848 -1.04 -10.35 -37.83
C THR A 848 -0.07 -11.26 -37.07
N GLN A 849 -0.48 -11.70 -35.89
CA GLN A 849 0.33 -12.49 -34.97
C GLN A 849 0.07 -13.99 -35.11
N THR A 850 1.00 -14.82 -34.63
CA THR A 850 0.86 -16.29 -34.59
C THR A 850 1.29 -16.82 -33.22
N SER A 851 0.47 -17.66 -32.59
CA SER A 851 0.80 -18.39 -31.35
C SER A 851 0.99 -19.89 -31.64
N VAL A 852 1.88 -20.53 -30.88
CA VAL A 852 2.15 -21.98 -30.97
C VAL A 852 1.28 -22.83 -30.03
N GLY A 853 0.45 -22.18 -29.22
CA GLY A 853 -0.39 -22.77 -28.19
C GLY A 853 -1.05 -21.68 -27.34
N GLU A 854 -1.71 -22.08 -26.26
CA GLU A 854 -2.40 -21.18 -25.32
C GLU A 854 -2.02 -21.52 -23.87
N VAL A 855 -1.89 -20.49 -23.01
CA VAL A 855 -1.85 -20.65 -21.56
C VAL A 855 -3.14 -20.07 -20.96
N GLY A 856 -4.12 -20.95 -20.71
CA GLY A 856 -5.42 -20.64 -20.15
C GLY A 856 -5.39 -20.58 -18.63
N VAL A 857 -5.53 -19.38 -18.05
CA VAL A 857 -5.63 -19.16 -16.59
C VAL A 857 -7.04 -18.79 -16.12
N GLY A 858 -8.00 -18.64 -17.04
CA GLY A 858 -9.39 -18.28 -16.79
C GLY A 858 -10.35 -19.46 -16.88
N THR A 859 -11.47 -19.35 -16.18
CA THR A 859 -12.59 -20.32 -16.20
C THR A 859 -13.73 -19.78 -17.07
N ALA A 860 -14.73 -20.62 -17.37
CA ALA A 860 -15.95 -20.17 -18.07
C ALA A 860 -16.72 -19.06 -17.30
N ALA A 861 -16.50 -18.93 -15.99
CA ALA A 861 -17.10 -17.90 -15.16
C ALA A 861 -16.26 -16.61 -15.04
N GLY A 862 -15.00 -16.61 -15.49
CA GLY A 862 -14.13 -15.42 -15.42
C GLY A 862 -12.63 -15.71 -15.32
N ASN A 863 -11.85 -14.65 -15.51
CA ASN A 863 -10.38 -14.67 -15.57
C ASN A 863 -9.72 -14.52 -14.19
N ARG A 864 -8.45 -14.92 -14.10
CA ARG A 864 -7.60 -14.71 -12.91
C ARG A 864 -6.64 -13.55 -13.10
N GLN A 865 -6.24 -12.93 -11.98
CA GLN A 865 -5.10 -12.01 -11.96
C GLN A 865 -3.80 -12.82 -12.01
N ILE A 866 -2.82 -12.34 -12.78
CA ILE A 866 -1.44 -12.86 -12.78
C ILE A 866 -0.60 -11.87 -11.98
N THR A 867 -0.16 -12.28 -10.78
CA THR A 867 0.63 -11.45 -9.86
C THR A 867 2.09 -11.92 -9.82
N GLY A 868 3.01 -11.04 -9.42
CA GLY A 868 4.45 -11.32 -9.45
C GLY A 868 5.12 -11.14 -10.82
N VAL A 869 4.40 -10.59 -11.81
CA VAL A 869 4.93 -10.29 -13.14
C VAL A 869 5.91 -9.12 -13.08
N ALA A 870 7.19 -9.38 -13.35
CA ALA A 870 8.22 -8.35 -13.53
C ALA A 870 7.89 -7.44 -14.72
N ALA A 871 8.56 -6.29 -14.84
CA ALA A 871 8.36 -5.44 -16.02
C ALA A 871 8.96 -6.13 -17.26
N GLY A 872 8.19 -6.22 -18.35
CA GLY A 872 8.67 -6.79 -19.60
C GLY A 872 9.85 -6.02 -20.20
N SER A 873 10.84 -6.78 -20.69
CA SER A 873 12.07 -6.32 -21.32
C SER A 873 12.06 -6.44 -22.84
N GLU A 874 11.43 -7.50 -23.36
CA GLU A 874 11.26 -7.80 -24.78
C GLU A 874 9.79 -7.61 -25.21
N ASP A 875 9.53 -7.43 -26.51
CA ASP A 875 8.18 -7.18 -27.04
C ASP A 875 7.17 -8.32 -26.77
N SER A 876 7.65 -9.53 -26.51
CA SER A 876 6.84 -10.71 -26.17
C SER A 876 6.61 -10.92 -24.66
N ASP A 877 7.17 -10.06 -23.80
CA ASP A 877 7.00 -10.18 -22.35
C ASP A 877 5.63 -9.67 -21.89
N ALA A 878 5.14 -10.21 -20.77
CA ALA A 878 3.89 -9.74 -20.16
C ALA A 878 4.05 -8.34 -19.54
N VAL A 879 3.25 -7.38 -20.01
CA VAL A 879 3.21 -6.01 -19.45
C VAL A 879 2.55 -6.02 -18.07
N ASN A 880 3.19 -5.40 -17.08
CA ASN A 880 2.62 -5.26 -15.75
C ASN A 880 1.95 -3.87 -15.50
N VAL A 881 1.20 -3.77 -14.40
CA VAL A 881 0.47 -2.53 -14.05
C VAL A 881 1.39 -1.33 -13.81
N ALA A 882 2.67 -1.55 -13.43
CA ALA A 882 3.62 -0.45 -13.24
C ALA A 882 4.05 0.17 -14.58
N GLN A 883 4.28 -0.64 -15.61
CA GLN A 883 4.55 -0.16 -16.98
C GLN A 883 3.35 0.63 -17.52
N LEU A 884 2.12 0.13 -17.31
CA LEU A 884 0.90 0.84 -17.70
C LEU A 884 0.74 2.18 -16.96
N LYS A 885 1.02 2.23 -15.65
CA LYS A 885 1.03 3.49 -14.87
C LYS A 885 2.09 4.47 -15.39
N GLY A 886 3.23 3.99 -15.88
CA GLY A 886 4.24 4.83 -16.54
C GLY A 886 3.76 5.45 -17.86
N VAL A 887 2.79 4.83 -18.54
CA VAL A 887 2.11 5.41 -19.71
C VAL A 887 1.01 6.38 -19.27
N ASP A 888 0.22 6.02 -18.26
CA ASP A 888 -0.84 6.86 -17.67
C ASP A 888 -0.29 8.22 -17.19
N GLN A 889 0.87 8.22 -16.50
CA GLN A 889 1.57 9.45 -16.09
C GLN A 889 1.97 10.34 -17.28
N LYS A 890 2.37 9.76 -18.42
CA LYS A 890 2.68 10.53 -19.64
C LYS A 890 1.42 11.12 -20.26
N ILE A 891 0.30 10.39 -20.25
CA ILE A 891 -1.00 10.88 -20.73
C ILE A 891 -1.52 12.01 -19.83
N ALA A 892 -1.36 11.89 -18.51
CA ALA A 892 -1.72 12.93 -17.56
C ALA A 892 -0.92 14.23 -17.79
N ALA A 893 0.39 14.12 -18.07
CA ALA A 893 1.23 15.26 -18.44
C ALA A 893 0.73 15.95 -19.72
N VAL A 894 0.52 15.19 -20.81
CA VAL A 894 -0.04 15.73 -22.07
C VAL A 894 -1.42 16.37 -21.88
N THR A 895 -2.25 15.80 -21.00
CA THR A 895 -3.57 16.38 -20.65
C THR A 895 -3.42 17.73 -19.93
N GLY A 896 -2.41 17.87 -19.07
CA GLY A 896 -2.03 19.14 -18.45
C GLY A 896 -1.58 20.18 -19.49
N ASP A 897 -0.69 19.80 -20.40
CA ASP A 897 -0.19 20.67 -21.48
C ASP A 897 -1.35 21.18 -22.36
N VAL A 898 -2.26 20.28 -22.76
CA VAL A 898 -3.46 20.64 -23.56
C VAL A 898 -4.39 21.60 -22.80
N SER A 899 -4.53 21.45 -21.48
CA SER A 899 -5.30 22.38 -20.65
C SER A 899 -4.64 23.76 -20.58
N GLN A 900 -3.31 23.84 -20.47
CA GLN A 900 -2.59 25.11 -20.53
C GLN A 900 -2.78 25.79 -21.89
N VAL A 901 -2.58 25.07 -23.01
CA VAL A 901 -2.79 25.61 -24.36
C VAL A 901 -4.23 26.11 -24.53
N THR A 902 -5.21 25.40 -23.98
CA THR A 902 -6.63 25.82 -24.02
C THR A 902 -6.84 27.16 -23.29
N ASN A 903 -6.24 27.34 -22.10
CA ASN A 903 -6.30 28.59 -21.36
C ASN A 903 -5.59 29.74 -22.09
N GLU A 904 -4.42 29.48 -22.68
CA GLU A 904 -3.68 30.48 -23.47
C GLU A 904 -4.48 30.93 -24.69
N VAL A 905 -5.13 30.01 -25.40
CA VAL A 905 -6.03 30.31 -26.53
C VAL A 905 -7.23 31.15 -26.08
N GLN A 906 -7.86 30.84 -24.94
CA GLN A 906 -8.96 31.65 -24.40
C GLN A 906 -8.51 33.08 -24.01
N ILE A 907 -7.31 33.23 -23.44
CA ILE A 907 -6.74 34.55 -23.12
C ILE A 907 -6.43 35.34 -24.40
N ILE A 908 -5.91 34.68 -25.44
CA ILE A 908 -5.65 35.30 -26.75
C ILE A 908 -6.98 35.75 -27.39
N ASP A 909 -8.00 34.88 -27.42
CA ASP A 909 -9.33 35.18 -27.96
C ASP A 909 -10.00 36.38 -27.25
N ALA A 910 -9.95 36.40 -25.91
CA ALA A 910 -10.44 37.53 -25.11
C ALA A 910 -9.67 38.82 -25.40
N ARG A 911 -8.35 38.76 -25.59
CA ARG A 911 -7.51 39.93 -25.95
C ARG A 911 -7.78 40.43 -27.36
N VAL A 912 -7.94 39.53 -28.34
CA VAL A 912 -8.31 39.88 -29.72
C VAL A 912 -9.68 40.56 -29.72
N THR A 913 -10.66 39.97 -29.04
CA THR A 913 -12.01 40.54 -28.88
C THR A 913 -11.99 41.96 -28.26
N GLN A 914 -11.12 42.22 -27.28
CA GLN A 914 -10.96 43.56 -26.69
C GLN A 914 -10.33 44.58 -27.66
N VAL A 915 -9.44 44.14 -28.54
CA VAL A 915 -8.86 44.98 -29.60
C VAL A 915 -9.90 45.28 -30.68
N GLU A 916 -10.68 44.29 -31.12
CA GLU A 916 -11.76 44.46 -32.10
C GLU A 916 -12.87 45.42 -31.62
N ARG A 917 -13.17 45.42 -30.32
CA ARG A 917 -14.14 46.35 -29.71
C ARG A 917 -13.60 47.75 -29.43
N GLY A 918 -12.28 47.94 -29.53
CA GLY A 918 -11.63 49.19 -29.13
C GLY A 918 -11.58 49.41 -27.62
N ASP A 919 -11.74 48.35 -26.81
CA ASP A 919 -11.58 48.39 -25.35
C ASP A 919 -10.08 48.47 -24.98
N ALA A 920 -9.20 47.98 -25.85
CA ALA A 920 -7.73 48.01 -25.73
C ALA A 920 -7.06 48.49 -27.03
N GLY A 921 -5.86 49.09 -26.92
CA GLY A 921 -5.10 49.65 -28.05
C GLY A 921 -4.83 51.15 -27.93
N MET A 922 -4.31 51.78 -28.99
CA MET A 922 -4.01 53.23 -29.02
C MET A 922 -5.26 54.12 -29.22
N PHE A 923 -6.33 53.58 -29.80
CA PHE A 923 -7.60 54.28 -30.01
C PHE A 923 -8.70 53.60 -29.17
N ARG A 924 -8.76 53.93 -27.88
CA ARG A 924 -9.74 53.36 -26.96
C ARG A 924 -11.06 54.13 -27.02
N VAL A 925 -12.18 53.42 -26.96
CA VAL A 925 -13.54 54.01 -26.96
C VAL A 925 -14.33 53.50 -25.75
N ASN A 926 -15.20 54.34 -25.19
CA ASN A 926 -16.01 54.02 -24.01
C ASN A 926 -17.47 54.40 -24.27
N GLN A 927 -18.36 53.42 -24.30
CA GLN A 927 -19.78 53.58 -24.66
C GLN A 927 -20.68 52.59 -23.91
N SER A 928 -21.95 52.97 -23.74
CA SER A 928 -22.96 52.22 -22.99
C SER A 928 -23.72 51.15 -23.79
N ASN A 929 -23.56 51.10 -25.11
CA ASN A 929 -24.17 50.10 -26.00
C ASN A 929 -23.07 49.34 -26.76
N ALA A 930 -23.43 48.18 -27.35
CA ALA A 930 -22.52 47.36 -28.14
C ALA A 930 -21.75 48.21 -29.19
N PRO A 931 -20.41 48.20 -29.20
CA PRO A 931 -19.63 49.02 -30.11
C PRO A 931 -19.88 48.62 -31.56
N VAL A 932 -20.22 49.61 -32.40
CA VAL A 932 -20.24 49.44 -33.85
C VAL A 932 -18.87 49.86 -34.36
N ALA A 933 -18.17 48.96 -35.05
CA ALA A 933 -16.82 49.26 -35.55
C ALA A 933 -16.83 50.51 -36.46
N PRO A 934 -15.83 51.42 -36.34
CA PRO A 934 -15.70 52.55 -37.24
C PRO A 934 -15.45 52.08 -38.68
N LYS A 935 -15.97 52.84 -39.65
CA LYS A 935 -15.97 52.49 -41.07
C LYS A 935 -15.25 53.53 -41.92
N ALA A 936 -14.03 53.21 -42.33
CA ALA A 936 -13.27 53.95 -43.33
C ALA A 936 -13.57 53.36 -44.73
N GLU A 937 -14.75 53.64 -45.27
CA GLU A 937 -15.22 53.08 -46.55
C GLU A 937 -14.67 53.85 -47.77
N GLY A 938 -14.29 55.12 -47.60
CA GLY A 938 -13.71 55.93 -48.67
C GLY A 938 -12.23 55.64 -48.93
N LEU A 939 -11.78 55.83 -50.18
CA LEU A 939 -10.36 55.74 -50.55
C LEU A 939 -9.53 56.74 -49.73
N ASN A 940 -8.46 56.27 -49.07
CA ASN A 940 -7.62 57.06 -48.15
C ASN A 940 -8.38 57.72 -46.97
N SER A 941 -9.51 57.14 -46.54
CA SER A 941 -10.30 57.69 -45.43
C SER A 941 -9.82 57.23 -44.04
N VAL A 942 -10.24 57.95 -42.99
CA VAL A 942 -9.95 57.62 -41.58
C VAL A 942 -11.25 57.72 -40.77
N ALA A 943 -11.60 56.65 -40.04
CA ALA A 943 -12.75 56.64 -39.13
C ALA A 943 -12.32 56.21 -37.72
N GLY A 944 -12.74 56.95 -36.69
CA GLY A 944 -12.41 56.67 -35.29
C GLY A 944 -13.54 57.07 -34.33
N GLY A 945 -13.96 56.13 -33.48
CA GLY A 945 -15.15 56.25 -32.62
C GLY A 945 -16.24 55.27 -33.00
N SER A 946 -17.02 54.79 -32.03
CA SER A 946 -18.09 53.81 -32.28
C SER A 946 -19.11 54.36 -33.28
N GLY A 947 -19.36 53.63 -34.36
CA GLY A 947 -20.26 54.02 -35.44
C GLY A 947 -19.79 55.19 -36.32
N ALA A 948 -18.54 55.64 -36.20
CA ALA A 948 -17.99 56.67 -37.09
C ALA A 948 -17.91 56.15 -38.54
N VAL A 949 -18.28 56.96 -39.52
CA VAL A 949 -18.28 56.60 -40.95
C VAL A 949 -17.59 57.69 -41.78
N ALA A 950 -16.49 57.33 -42.43
CA ALA A 950 -15.80 58.15 -43.42
C ALA A 950 -15.98 57.47 -44.79
N SER A 951 -17.04 57.84 -45.52
CA SER A 951 -17.51 57.10 -46.71
C SER A 951 -17.03 57.67 -48.04
N ALA A 952 -16.37 58.84 -48.03
CA ALA A 952 -15.92 59.55 -49.22
C ALA A 952 -14.39 59.64 -49.31
N GLY A 953 -13.85 59.97 -50.49
CA GLY A 953 -12.42 59.97 -50.75
C GLY A 953 -11.66 60.99 -49.90
N ASN A 954 -10.54 60.58 -49.31
CA ASN A 954 -9.71 61.39 -48.40
C ASN A 954 -10.47 61.98 -47.19
N SER A 955 -11.60 61.38 -46.79
CA SER A 955 -12.44 61.90 -45.70
C SER A 955 -12.02 61.41 -44.31
N VAL A 956 -12.32 62.18 -43.27
CA VAL A 956 -11.95 61.87 -41.87
C VAL A 956 -13.18 62.01 -40.97
N ALA A 957 -13.55 60.97 -40.22
CA ALA A 957 -14.64 61.00 -39.24
C ALA A 957 -14.11 60.62 -37.86
N ILE A 958 -14.10 61.56 -36.90
CA ILE A 958 -13.55 61.36 -35.56
C ILE A 958 -14.60 61.75 -34.50
N GLY A 959 -15.14 60.74 -33.82
CA GLY A 959 -16.17 60.85 -32.79
C GLY A 959 -17.27 59.80 -32.96
N THR A 960 -17.96 59.44 -31.87
CA THR A 960 -19.09 58.50 -31.92
C THR A 960 -20.14 58.95 -32.92
N SER A 961 -20.50 58.09 -33.88
CA SER A 961 -21.43 58.40 -34.97
C SER A 961 -21.08 59.65 -35.80
N ALA A 962 -19.80 60.05 -35.85
CA ALA A 962 -19.34 61.10 -36.77
C ALA A 962 -19.44 60.60 -38.22
N SER A 963 -19.90 61.43 -39.16
CA SER A 963 -20.17 61.02 -40.54
C SER A 963 -19.58 62.01 -41.54
N ALA A 964 -18.52 61.59 -42.26
CA ALA A 964 -17.93 62.35 -43.35
C ALA A 964 -18.34 61.72 -44.68
N ILE A 965 -19.23 62.39 -45.41
CA ILE A 965 -19.94 61.83 -46.58
C ILE A 965 -19.60 62.55 -47.89
N ARG A 966 -18.53 63.35 -47.89
CA ARG A 966 -18.04 64.15 -49.03
C ARG A 966 -16.53 64.14 -49.14
N ASP A 967 -16.02 64.40 -50.33
CA ASP A 967 -14.59 64.22 -50.62
C ASP A 967 -13.76 65.28 -49.89
N ASN A 968 -12.60 64.85 -49.36
CA ASN A 968 -11.67 65.68 -48.60
C ASN A 968 -12.33 66.42 -47.41
N SER A 969 -13.37 65.83 -46.81
CA SER A 969 -14.12 66.42 -45.69
C SER A 969 -13.76 65.80 -44.34
N VAL A 970 -13.88 66.58 -43.26
CA VAL A 970 -13.59 66.17 -41.90
C VAL A 970 -14.83 66.37 -41.01
N ALA A 971 -15.37 65.29 -40.45
CA ALA A 971 -16.41 65.33 -39.43
C ALA A 971 -15.77 65.15 -38.05
N LEU A 972 -15.65 66.25 -37.29
CA LEU A 972 -14.96 66.31 -36.00
C LEU A 972 -15.96 66.46 -34.85
N GLY A 973 -16.01 65.46 -33.96
CA GLY A 973 -16.91 65.40 -32.82
C GLY A 973 -18.06 64.40 -32.98
N SER A 974 -18.66 64.02 -31.85
CA SER A 974 -19.78 63.07 -31.81
C SER A 974 -21.00 63.58 -32.60
N ASN A 975 -21.62 62.75 -33.42
CA ASN A 975 -22.73 63.10 -34.32
C ASN A 975 -22.46 64.31 -35.26
N SER A 976 -21.19 64.65 -35.52
CA SER A 976 -20.84 65.65 -36.53
C SER A 976 -21.06 65.09 -37.93
N VAL A 977 -21.59 65.89 -38.84
CA VAL A 977 -21.84 65.50 -40.24
C VAL A 977 -21.12 66.48 -41.16
N ALA A 978 -20.22 65.97 -42.00
CA ALA A 978 -19.55 66.73 -43.05
C ALA A 978 -20.17 66.37 -44.42
N ASP A 979 -21.10 67.22 -44.87
CA ASP A 979 -21.96 67.03 -46.03
C ASP A 979 -21.56 67.88 -47.25
N ARG A 980 -20.38 68.52 -47.18
CA ARG A 980 -19.77 69.35 -48.24
C ARG A 980 -18.32 68.95 -48.52
N ASP A 981 -17.92 68.94 -49.79
CA ASP A 981 -16.53 68.64 -50.16
C ASP A 981 -15.57 69.70 -49.60
N ASN A 982 -14.35 69.29 -49.24
CA ASN A 982 -13.28 70.16 -48.70
C ASN A 982 -13.66 70.93 -47.42
N SER A 983 -14.61 70.42 -46.62
CA SER A 983 -15.10 71.09 -45.41
C SER A 983 -14.66 70.41 -44.11
N VAL A 984 -14.45 71.20 -43.05
CA VAL A 984 -14.28 70.69 -41.68
C VAL A 984 -15.55 71.03 -40.90
N SER A 985 -16.39 70.03 -40.67
CA SER A 985 -17.61 70.15 -39.88
C SER A 985 -17.36 69.76 -38.43
N VAL A 986 -17.68 70.67 -37.51
CA VAL A 986 -17.56 70.47 -36.06
C VAL A 986 -18.89 70.10 -35.39
N GLY A 987 -19.94 69.86 -36.17
CA GLY A 987 -21.29 69.54 -35.67
C GLY A 987 -22.22 69.04 -36.75
N SER A 988 -23.52 69.16 -36.53
CA SER A 988 -24.58 68.92 -37.52
C SER A 988 -25.62 70.04 -37.43
N ALA A 989 -26.53 70.14 -38.41
CA ALA A 989 -27.52 71.22 -38.44
C ALA A 989 -28.42 71.21 -37.18
N GLY A 990 -28.46 72.32 -36.45
CA GLY A 990 -29.13 72.45 -35.14
C GLY A 990 -28.33 71.89 -33.96
N ALA A 991 -27.12 71.40 -34.18
CA ALA A 991 -26.16 70.90 -33.19
C ALA A 991 -24.73 71.41 -33.50
N GLU A 992 -24.62 72.66 -33.93
CA GLU A 992 -23.37 73.32 -34.27
C GLU A 992 -22.51 73.56 -33.01
N ARG A 993 -21.19 73.39 -33.14
CA ARG A 993 -20.24 73.64 -32.05
C ARG A 993 -19.47 74.93 -32.24
N GLN A 994 -19.22 75.62 -31.12
CA GLN A 994 -18.35 76.79 -31.08
C GLN A 994 -16.89 76.36 -31.22
N ILE A 995 -16.12 77.09 -32.04
CA ILE A 995 -14.66 76.98 -32.08
C ILE A 995 -14.11 78.06 -31.13
N THR A 996 -13.60 77.65 -29.98
CA THR A 996 -13.05 78.56 -28.97
C THR A 996 -11.53 78.72 -29.12
N ASN A 997 -10.97 79.77 -28.50
CA ASN A 997 -9.53 80.09 -28.55
C ASN A 997 -8.97 80.35 -29.97
N VAL A 998 -9.80 80.82 -30.90
CA VAL A 998 -9.36 81.26 -32.23
C VAL A 998 -8.50 82.52 -32.09
N ALA A 999 -7.21 82.41 -32.40
CA ALA A 999 -6.29 83.54 -32.46
C ALA A 999 -6.70 84.55 -33.56
N ALA A 1000 -6.17 85.77 -33.52
CA ALA A 1000 -6.43 86.73 -34.59
C ALA A 1000 -5.74 86.27 -35.89
N GLY A 1001 -6.51 86.11 -36.97
CA GLY A 1001 -6.00 85.75 -38.29
C GLY A 1001 -5.00 86.77 -38.83
N THR A 1002 -3.91 86.27 -39.41
CA THR A 1002 -2.77 87.05 -39.93
C THR A 1002 -2.61 86.95 -41.45
N ARG A 1003 -3.28 85.98 -42.07
CA ARG A 1003 -3.37 85.75 -43.51
C ARG A 1003 -4.83 85.70 -43.94
N ASP A 1004 -5.08 85.92 -45.23
CA ASP A 1004 -6.42 85.93 -45.83
C ASP A 1004 -7.19 84.60 -45.68
N THR A 1005 -6.48 83.50 -45.39
CA THR A 1005 -7.04 82.15 -45.17
C THR A 1005 -7.21 81.78 -43.70
N ASP A 1006 -6.80 82.65 -42.77
CA ASP A 1006 -6.93 82.38 -41.33
C ASP A 1006 -8.38 82.69 -40.86
N ALA A 1007 -8.88 81.96 -39.86
CA ALA A 1007 -10.21 82.21 -39.32
C ALA A 1007 -10.27 83.56 -38.56
N VAL A 1008 -11.27 84.39 -38.89
CA VAL A 1008 -11.51 85.68 -38.21
C VAL A 1008 -12.16 85.44 -36.85
N ASN A 1009 -11.54 85.95 -35.78
CA ASN A 1009 -12.12 85.89 -34.44
C ASN A 1009 -12.99 87.11 -34.11
N LEU A 1010 -13.77 87.02 -33.02
CA LEU A 1010 -14.69 88.09 -32.61
C LEU A 1010 -13.99 89.43 -32.33
N ALA A 1011 -12.74 89.40 -31.86
CA ALA A 1011 -11.98 90.62 -31.61
C ALA A 1011 -11.62 91.37 -32.90
N GLN A 1012 -11.25 90.64 -33.97
CA GLN A 1012 -11.01 91.22 -35.29
C GLN A 1012 -12.28 91.77 -35.93
N LEU A 1013 -13.41 91.04 -35.82
CA LEU A 1013 -14.70 91.53 -36.30
C LEU A 1013 -15.11 92.82 -35.60
N ASN A 1014 -15.00 92.87 -34.27
CA ASN A 1014 -15.25 94.08 -33.49
C ASN A 1014 -14.31 95.23 -33.87
N SER A 1015 -13.01 94.95 -34.12
CA SER A 1015 -12.05 95.95 -34.59
C SER A 1015 -12.44 96.52 -35.96
N SER A 1016 -12.87 95.67 -36.91
CA SER A 1016 -13.37 96.08 -38.23
C SER A 1016 -14.63 96.93 -38.15
N ILE A 1017 -15.63 96.51 -37.35
CA ILE A 1017 -16.89 97.24 -37.13
C ILE A 1017 -16.63 98.62 -36.52
N ASN A 1018 -15.73 98.69 -35.53
CA ASN A 1018 -15.33 99.96 -34.92
C ASN A 1018 -14.64 100.89 -35.93
N GLY A 1019 -13.80 100.34 -36.84
CA GLY A 1019 -13.16 101.10 -37.92
C GLY A 1019 -14.12 101.60 -39.01
N ILE A 1020 -15.17 100.83 -39.34
CA ILE A 1020 -16.23 101.28 -40.26
C ILE A 1020 -17.03 102.42 -39.62
N THR A 1021 -17.37 102.29 -38.34
CA THR A 1021 -18.16 103.27 -37.59
C THR A 1021 -17.44 104.61 -37.46
N SER A 1022 -16.13 104.60 -37.18
CA SER A 1022 -15.34 105.84 -37.08
C SER A 1022 -15.17 106.54 -38.44
N ASN A 1023 -14.95 105.79 -39.52
CA ASN A 1023 -14.86 106.34 -40.88
C ASN A 1023 -16.19 106.97 -41.34
N ALA A 1024 -17.33 106.32 -41.06
CA ALA A 1024 -18.66 106.85 -41.41
C ALA A 1024 -18.98 108.17 -40.69
N ASN A 1025 -18.63 108.27 -39.41
CA ASN A 1025 -18.80 109.50 -38.64
C ASN A 1025 -17.93 110.64 -39.21
N SER A 1026 -16.63 110.38 -39.44
CA SER A 1026 -15.70 111.39 -39.99
C SER A 1026 -16.13 111.94 -41.36
N TYR A 1027 -16.63 111.08 -42.26
CA TYR A 1027 -17.17 111.50 -43.55
C TYR A 1027 -18.41 112.39 -43.39
N THR A 1028 -19.32 112.01 -42.48
CA THR A 1028 -20.58 112.73 -42.24
C THR A 1028 -20.31 114.11 -41.63
N ASP A 1029 -19.41 114.20 -40.66
CA ASP A 1029 -19.01 115.44 -40.00
C ASP A 1029 -18.35 116.42 -40.99
N GLN A 1030 -17.49 115.93 -41.89
CA GLN A 1030 -16.87 116.75 -42.94
C GLN A 1030 -17.93 117.36 -43.87
N ARG A 1031 -18.87 116.54 -44.38
CA ARG A 1031 -19.93 117.02 -45.28
C ARG A 1031 -20.87 118.02 -44.60
N PHE A 1032 -21.15 117.84 -43.32
CA PHE A 1032 -21.96 118.79 -42.54
C PHE A 1032 -21.25 120.14 -42.36
N ALA A 1033 -19.92 120.14 -42.18
CA ALA A 1033 -19.13 121.36 -42.09
C ALA A 1033 -19.08 122.15 -43.42
N GLU A 1034 -18.92 121.44 -44.55
CA GLU A 1034 -18.96 122.02 -45.90
C GLU A 1034 -20.32 122.70 -46.18
N LEU A 1035 -21.43 121.99 -45.97
CA LEU A 1035 -22.79 122.51 -46.17
C LEU A 1035 -23.08 123.77 -45.33
N LYS A 1036 -22.57 123.81 -44.09
CA LYS A 1036 -22.71 124.97 -43.19
C LYS A 1036 -21.93 126.20 -43.66
N SER A 1037 -20.85 125.99 -44.41
CA SER A 1037 -20.09 127.07 -45.06
C SER A 1037 -20.83 127.61 -46.27
N ASP A 1038 -21.34 126.74 -47.14
CA ASP A 1038 -22.06 127.15 -48.35
C ASP A 1038 -23.37 127.89 -48.04
N LEU A 1039 -24.13 127.44 -47.04
CA LEU A 1039 -25.35 128.13 -46.59
C LEU A 1039 -25.09 129.58 -46.15
N ARG A 1040 -23.97 129.85 -45.46
CA ARG A 1040 -23.60 131.22 -45.06
C ARG A 1040 -23.25 132.07 -46.29
N LYS A 1041 -22.45 131.50 -47.20
CA LYS A 1041 -22.05 132.17 -48.44
C LYS A 1041 -23.26 132.52 -49.32
N GLN A 1042 -24.29 131.68 -49.30
CA GLN A 1042 -25.53 131.91 -50.05
C GLN A 1042 -26.45 132.98 -49.41
N ASP A 1043 -26.48 133.10 -48.08
CA ASP A 1043 -27.18 134.19 -47.37
C ASP A 1043 -26.52 135.56 -47.62
N ASP A 1044 -25.18 135.62 -47.66
CA ASP A 1044 -24.41 136.80 -48.04
C ASP A 1044 -24.69 137.22 -49.49
N ILE A 1045 -24.68 136.28 -50.45
CA ILE A 1045 -25.03 136.51 -51.86
C ILE A 1045 -26.45 137.07 -52.00
N LEU A 1046 -27.45 136.43 -51.39
CA LEU A 1046 -28.85 136.88 -51.47
C LEU A 1046 -29.04 138.28 -50.87
N SER A 1047 -28.40 138.56 -49.74
CA SER A 1047 -28.41 139.88 -49.11
C SER A 1047 -27.78 140.96 -49.99
N ALA A 1048 -26.69 140.63 -50.70
CA ALA A 1048 -26.03 141.53 -51.64
C ALA A 1048 -26.84 141.74 -52.94
N GLY A 1049 -27.55 140.72 -53.43
CA GLY A 1049 -28.47 140.84 -54.56
C GLY A 1049 -29.64 141.79 -54.27
N ILE A 1050 -30.20 141.75 -53.05
CA ILE A 1050 -31.25 142.68 -52.61
C ILE A 1050 -30.72 144.12 -52.54
N ALA A 1051 -29.50 144.33 -52.03
CA ALA A 1051 -28.85 145.64 -52.10
C ALA A 1051 -28.74 146.12 -53.56
N GLY A 1052 -28.27 145.26 -54.47
CA GLY A 1052 -28.19 145.54 -55.91
C GLY A 1052 -29.50 146.02 -56.53
N ALA A 1053 -30.61 145.35 -56.21
CA ALA A 1053 -31.95 145.76 -56.66
C ALA A 1053 -32.37 147.14 -56.11
N MET A 1054 -32.13 147.41 -54.82
CA MET A 1054 -32.44 148.72 -54.22
C MET A 1054 -31.57 149.86 -54.80
N ALA A 1055 -30.32 149.57 -55.17
CA ALA A 1055 -29.45 150.56 -55.83
C ALA A 1055 -29.97 150.91 -57.23
N MET A 1056 -30.46 149.93 -58.01
CA MET A 1056 -31.06 150.21 -59.32
C MET A 1056 -32.39 150.97 -59.21
N ALA A 1057 -33.20 150.67 -58.19
CA ALA A 1057 -34.50 151.31 -57.98
C ALA A 1057 -34.40 152.83 -57.70
N SER A 1058 -33.29 153.30 -57.12
CA SER A 1058 -33.08 154.72 -56.79
C SER A 1058 -32.54 155.57 -57.95
N LEU A 1059 -32.25 154.98 -59.12
CA LEU A 1059 -31.75 155.69 -60.30
C LEU A 1059 -32.84 156.57 -60.96
N PRO A 1060 -32.65 157.91 -61.06
CA PRO A 1060 -33.58 158.79 -61.79
C PRO A 1060 -33.68 158.51 -63.29
N GLN A 1061 -34.67 159.10 -63.94
CA GLN A 1061 -34.86 159.09 -65.40
C GLN A 1061 -35.11 160.52 -65.94
N PRO A 1062 -34.81 160.82 -67.22
CA PRO A 1062 -35.07 162.13 -67.81
C PRO A 1062 -36.57 162.36 -68.01
N TYR A 1063 -36.95 163.63 -68.14
CA TYR A 1063 -38.34 164.09 -68.27
C TYR A 1063 -38.58 164.99 -69.51
N VAL A 1064 -37.60 165.09 -70.41
CA VAL A 1064 -37.64 165.94 -71.61
C VAL A 1064 -37.44 165.08 -72.87
N PRO A 1065 -38.24 165.25 -73.94
CA PRO A 1065 -38.07 164.54 -75.21
C PRO A 1065 -36.66 164.68 -75.81
N GLY A 1066 -36.16 163.59 -76.42
CA GLY A 1066 -34.82 163.49 -77.01
C GLY A 1066 -33.64 163.47 -76.02
N ALA A 1067 -33.86 163.84 -74.75
CA ALA A 1067 -32.79 163.87 -73.75
C ALA A 1067 -32.34 162.46 -73.31
N SER A 1068 -31.03 162.34 -73.06
CA SER A 1068 -30.41 161.16 -72.45
C SER A 1068 -29.83 161.54 -71.09
N MET A 1069 -29.96 160.66 -70.10
CA MET A 1069 -29.47 160.85 -68.73
C MET A 1069 -28.67 159.63 -68.29
N THR A 1070 -27.51 159.89 -67.67
CA THR A 1070 -26.76 158.89 -66.91
C THR A 1070 -26.96 159.16 -65.42
N ALA A 1071 -27.34 158.13 -64.68
CA ALA A 1071 -27.60 158.18 -63.24
C ALA A 1071 -26.71 157.15 -62.51
N ALA A 1072 -26.42 157.43 -61.23
CA ALA A 1072 -25.81 156.49 -60.31
C ALA A 1072 -26.58 156.46 -58.99
N GLY A 1073 -26.69 155.28 -58.37
CA GLY A 1073 -27.46 155.02 -57.16
C GLY A 1073 -26.70 154.08 -56.23
N LEU A 1074 -26.82 154.29 -54.92
CA LEU A 1074 -26.11 153.54 -53.87
C LEU A 1074 -27.10 152.98 -52.86
N SER A 1075 -26.82 151.79 -52.32
CA SER A 1075 -27.66 151.14 -51.30
C SER A 1075 -26.86 150.29 -50.31
N SER A 1076 -27.53 149.88 -49.23
CA SER A 1076 -27.02 148.92 -48.24
C SER A 1076 -28.17 148.07 -47.68
N TYR A 1077 -27.93 146.78 -47.48
CA TYR A 1077 -28.87 145.82 -46.90
C TYR A 1077 -28.13 144.71 -46.14
N ARG A 1078 -28.47 144.49 -44.86
CA ARG A 1078 -27.92 143.42 -44.00
C ARG A 1078 -26.38 143.26 -44.06
N GLY A 1079 -25.65 144.39 -44.05
CA GLY A 1079 -24.19 144.41 -44.07
C GLY A 1079 -23.56 144.31 -45.47
N GLN A 1080 -24.35 143.99 -46.50
CA GLN A 1080 -23.94 144.03 -47.90
C GLN A 1080 -24.31 145.39 -48.53
N SER A 1081 -23.53 145.85 -49.51
CA SER A 1081 -23.70 147.17 -50.15
C SER A 1081 -23.66 147.04 -51.67
N ALA A 1082 -24.28 148.00 -52.38
CA ALA A 1082 -24.32 147.96 -53.84
C ALA A 1082 -24.30 149.35 -54.49
N LEU A 1083 -23.76 149.37 -55.71
CA LEU A 1083 -23.68 150.51 -56.62
C LEU A 1083 -24.41 150.16 -57.90
N ALA A 1084 -25.34 151.01 -58.33
CA ALA A 1084 -25.99 150.94 -59.61
C ALA A 1084 -25.64 152.14 -60.49
N ILE A 1085 -25.59 151.91 -61.80
CA ILE A 1085 -25.41 152.92 -62.83
C ILE A 1085 -26.42 152.63 -63.93
N GLY A 1086 -27.14 153.65 -64.40
CA GLY A 1086 -28.10 153.49 -65.49
C GLY A 1086 -28.06 154.63 -66.48
N VAL A 1087 -28.31 154.29 -67.74
CA VAL A 1087 -28.55 155.24 -68.82
C VAL A 1087 -30.01 155.14 -69.24
N SER A 1088 -30.68 156.29 -69.39
CA SER A 1088 -32.06 156.35 -69.88
C SER A 1088 -32.24 157.46 -70.90
N ARG A 1089 -33.13 157.24 -71.86
CA ARG A 1089 -33.39 158.17 -72.96
C ARG A 1089 -34.88 158.21 -73.29
N ILE A 1090 -35.41 159.41 -73.51
CA ILE A 1090 -36.70 159.60 -74.16
C ILE A 1090 -36.49 159.76 -75.67
N SER A 1091 -37.34 159.14 -76.49
CA SER A 1091 -37.31 159.34 -77.95
C SER A 1091 -37.53 160.81 -78.31
N ASP A 1092 -37.05 161.21 -79.48
CA ASP A 1092 -37.18 162.59 -79.95
C ASP A 1092 -38.66 162.99 -80.18
N SER A 1093 -39.55 162.00 -80.36
CA SER A 1093 -41.01 162.16 -80.39
C SER A 1093 -41.69 162.30 -79.02
N GLY A 1094 -40.95 162.12 -77.91
CA GLY A 1094 -41.48 162.10 -76.55
C GLY A 1094 -42.21 160.81 -76.15
N SER A 1095 -42.45 159.88 -77.08
CA SER A 1095 -43.38 158.74 -76.88
C SER A 1095 -42.75 157.48 -76.25
N TRP A 1096 -41.42 157.30 -76.33
CA TRP A 1096 -40.75 156.12 -75.78
C TRP A 1096 -39.74 156.53 -74.71
N VAL A 1097 -39.77 155.85 -73.57
CA VAL A 1097 -38.77 155.97 -72.50
C VAL A 1097 -38.01 154.64 -72.40
N THR A 1098 -36.71 154.65 -72.63
CA THR A 1098 -35.83 153.49 -72.46
C THR A 1098 -34.94 153.71 -71.25
N LYS A 1099 -34.73 152.67 -70.42
CA LYS A 1099 -33.81 152.69 -69.27
C LYS A 1099 -33.02 151.39 -69.23
N LEU A 1100 -31.72 151.47 -69.43
CA LEU A 1100 -30.77 150.39 -69.20
C LEU A 1100 -30.03 150.68 -67.89
N GLN A 1101 -30.06 149.75 -66.94
CA GLN A 1101 -29.42 149.93 -65.64
C GLN A 1101 -28.71 148.64 -65.21
N GLY A 1102 -27.47 148.80 -64.75
CA GLY A 1102 -26.67 147.74 -64.16
C GLY A 1102 -26.34 148.07 -62.70
N ASN A 1103 -26.07 147.04 -61.91
CA ASN A 1103 -25.52 147.18 -60.57
C ASN A 1103 -24.42 146.15 -60.32
N THR A 1104 -23.58 146.45 -59.34
CA THR A 1104 -22.71 145.48 -58.69
C THR A 1104 -22.79 145.61 -57.18
N ASN A 1105 -22.51 144.54 -56.46
CA ASN A 1105 -22.65 144.44 -55.01
C ASN A 1105 -21.34 144.01 -54.31
N SER A 1106 -21.33 144.04 -52.98
CA SER A 1106 -20.17 143.68 -52.14
C SER A 1106 -19.75 142.21 -52.20
N GLN A 1107 -20.54 141.33 -52.82
CA GLN A 1107 -20.14 139.95 -53.14
C GLN A 1107 -19.56 139.82 -54.57
N GLY A 1108 -19.44 140.94 -55.31
CA GLY A 1108 -18.85 141.00 -56.64
C GLY A 1108 -19.79 140.56 -57.77
N GLU A 1109 -21.07 140.34 -57.48
CA GLU A 1109 -22.04 139.97 -58.50
C GLU A 1109 -22.46 141.18 -59.35
N LEU A 1110 -22.95 140.93 -60.56
CA LEU A 1110 -23.41 141.95 -61.50
C LEU A 1110 -24.87 141.68 -61.89
N GLY A 1111 -25.77 142.61 -61.58
CA GLY A 1111 -27.15 142.58 -62.08
C GLY A 1111 -27.34 143.56 -63.24
N LEU A 1112 -28.02 143.14 -64.30
CA LEU A 1112 -28.38 143.99 -65.44
C LEU A 1112 -29.90 143.94 -65.67
N SER A 1113 -30.51 145.08 -65.96
CA SER A 1113 -31.92 145.16 -66.35
C SER A 1113 -32.15 146.26 -67.38
N VAL A 1114 -33.09 146.02 -68.30
CA VAL A 1114 -33.54 147.01 -69.28
C VAL A 1114 -35.06 147.11 -69.21
N GLY A 1115 -35.57 148.34 -69.18
CA GLY A 1115 -36.99 148.67 -69.22
C GLY A 1115 -37.29 149.57 -70.40
N VAL A 1116 -38.43 149.35 -71.04
CA VAL A 1116 -38.95 150.18 -72.13
C VAL A 1116 -40.40 150.51 -71.83
N GLY A 1117 -40.71 151.79 -71.67
CA GLY A 1117 -42.06 152.32 -71.53
C GLY A 1117 -42.50 153.09 -72.77
N TYR A 1118 -43.78 153.00 -73.11
CA TYR A 1118 -44.41 153.83 -74.12
C TYR A 1118 -45.43 154.74 -73.43
N GLN A 1119 -45.40 156.03 -73.76
CA GLN A 1119 -46.30 157.06 -73.26
C GLN A 1119 -46.95 157.81 -74.43
N TRP A 1120 -48.22 158.18 -74.28
CA TRP A 1120 -49.08 158.73 -75.33
C TRP A 1120 -49.71 160.06 -74.91
#